data_AF-A0A4R1K6I7-F1
#
_entry.id   AF-A0A4R1K6I7-F1
#
_cell.length_a   1.000
_cell.length_b   1.000
_cell.length_c   1.000
_cell.angle_alpha   90.00
_cell.angle_beta   90.00
_cell.angle_gamma   90.00
#
_symmetry.space_group_name_H-M   'P 1'
#
loop_
_entity.id
_entity.type
_entity.pdbx_description
1 polymer ?
#
loop_
_entity_poly.entity_id
_entity_poly.type
_entity_poly.pdbx_seq_one_letter_code
_entity_poly.pdbx_strand_id
1 'polypeptide(L)'
;MKKYSFSMLTLIAVIIIFAGVIVMSLSGDTQPRAHIKHLALYGLLLTAVFIVIFKYRLEKENQKHVSIVSLAESIGRIGSFEWSRGDGMLFLSDVAAEHMGLEKAGKTGLDAFLKKVDPEERDSVSAWLLQNCIEKGEKIRIYFETDGKEKLIRFTAVPSFEGSAVDRVRGIIEDVTENIKAKREREMIFRQSRDGIAILDVEGTIKDMNVAFENLTGRNRSELSDRNLTGLIHSEDREKAEDMLQVLLTTGYYDRFELRLIKKGGQEINVQMNLILLPNGSIMLTVRDVSAITEYQQKLARSEKYLRQLFEVSPIPLSLNSRTGRPVALNKKFLETFGYNLEDLAHKGVWWTLAFPNEQYRVITRERWKKYARSVLNGEQATPVQATVTCKDGSKREIVFLYSVFDDMGVVAFSDITERVEAEDRLQEYIAIVDDNVLVVRMDINLVIQSVSRAFCRISEYEEGELLGRTAFELFHDDSLSEVRSGLLENIYAGKVWKGEIKRVTKYGDIFWTQSMLHPVFKNGIKTGFVSISADITDKKRIEIISVTDKLTGIFNRMKLDEVLLTEFARFRRFGQPYSLIVFDIDFFKRVNDTYGHLAGDEVLKALAKLIKSSIREADVFGRWGGEEFLVICCGTELDGAFNLASKLRRKVELFEFPEVDKLTCSFGVAQIDEAGTDNMVKRADDALYRAKQSGRNRVEK
;
A
#
# COMPACT_ATOMS: atom_id res chain seq x y z
N MET A 1 -56.45 7.16 -90.95
CA MET A 1 -57.23 6.66 -92.11
C MET A 1 -58.75 6.63 -91.93
N LYS A 2 -59.33 6.74 -90.71
CA LYS A 2 -60.81 6.82 -90.52
C LYS A 2 -61.40 8.26 -90.51
N LYS A 3 -60.60 9.33 -90.51
CA LYS A 3 -61.06 10.74 -90.53
C LYS A 3 -61.37 11.29 -91.94
N TYR A 4 -60.86 10.67 -93.01
CA TYR A 4 -61.05 11.13 -94.40
C TYR A 4 -62.21 10.46 -95.16
N SER A 5 -62.77 9.36 -94.63
CA SER A 5 -63.86 8.64 -95.33
C SER A 5 -65.19 9.38 -95.23
N PHE A 6 -65.42 10.14 -94.15
CA PHE A 6 -66.71 10.80 -93.92
C PHE A 6 -66.88 12.07 -94.77
N SER A 7 -65.81 12.85 -94.99
CA SER A 7 -65.82 14.05 -95.85
C SER A 7 -65.96 13.72 -97.34
N MET A 8 -65.37 12.59 -97.77
CA MET A 8 -65.49 12.13 -99.15
C MET A 8 -66.93 11.65 -99.46
N LEU A 9 -67.56 10.92 -98.53
CA LEU A 9 -68.97 10.50 -98.64
C LEU A 9 -69.95 11.69 -98.69
N THR A 10 -69.65 12.79 -97.97
CA THR A 10 -70.48 14.00 -98.03
C THR A 10 -70.28 14.78 -99.33
N LEU A 11 -69.05 14.87 -99.82
CA LEU A 11 -68.77 15.48 -101.13
C LEU A 11 -69.48 14.71 -102.25
N ILE A 12 -69.46 13.37 -102.19
CA ILE A 12 -70.20 12.51 -103.11
C ILE A 12 -71.71 12.76 -103.01
N ALA A 13 -72.28 12.87 -101.81
CA ALA A 13 -73.71 13.15 -101.64
C ALA A 13 -74.11 14.52 -102.20
N VAL A 14 -73.29 15.57 -102.02
CA VAL A 14 -73.54 16.91 -102.57
C VAL A 14 -73.42 16.89 -104.10
N ILE A 15 -72.44 16.18 -104.65
CA ILE A 15 -72.28 15.99 -106.11
C ILE A 15 -73.48 15.23 -106.69
N ILE A 16 -73.99 14.19 -106.01
CA ILE A 16 -75.16 13.43 -106.45
C ILE A 16 -76.42 14.32 -106.48
N ILE A 17 -76.62 15.16 -105.46
CA ILE A 17 -77.75 16.10 -105.42
C ILE A 17 -77.63 17.14 -106.55
N PHE A 18 -76.44 17.67 -106.81
CA PHE A 18 -76.21 18.60 -107.93
C PHE A 18 -76.38 17.93 -109.29
N ALA A 19 -75.91 16.70 -109.47
CA ALA A 19 -76.09 15.91 -110.69
C ALA A 19 -77.57 15.63 -110.95
N GLY A 20 -78.36 15.30 -109.91
CA GLY A 20 -79.81 15.10 -110.04
C GLY A 20 -80.55 16.35 -110.49
N VAL A 21 -80.16 17.53 -110.00
CA VAL A 21 -80.73 18.82 -110.42
C VAL A 21 -80.36 19.17 -111.88
N ILE A 22 -79.15 18.84 -112.32
CA ILE A 22 -78.70 19.07 -113.72
C ILE A 22 -79.43 18.11 -114.69
N VAL A 23 -79.58 16.83 -114.33
CA VAL A 23 -80.30 15.83 -115.14
C VAL A 23 -81.76 16.21 -115.32
N MET A 24 -82.44 16.68 -114.27
CA MET A 24 -83.82 17.18 -114.36
C MET A 24 -83.96 18.49 -115.15
N SER A 25 -82.90 19.29 -115.24
CA SER A 25 -82.88 20.52 -116.05
C SER A 25 -82.68 20.26 -117.55
N LEU A 26 -82.17 19.08 -117.94
CA LEU A 26 -81.89 18.70 -119.32
C LEU A 26 -83.00 17.85 -119.96
N SER A 27 -83.81 17.15 -119.15
CA SER A 27 -85.06 16.52 -119.59
C SER A 27 -86.12 17.61 -119.83
N GLY A 28 -86.31 17.99 -121.09
CA GLY A 28 -87.13 19.12 -121.54
C GLY A 28 -88.65 18.99 -121.32
N ASP A 29 -89.09 18.57 -120.14
CA ASP A 29 -90.50 18.52 -119.77
C ASP A 29 -90.89 19.77 -118.95
N THR A 30 -91.84 20.53 -119.48
CA THR A 30 -92.20 21.86 -118.99
C THR A 30 -93.22 21.79 -117.85
N GLN A 31 -92.75 21.51 -116.62
CA GLN A 31 -93.20 21.95 -115.27
C GLN A 31 -92.60 21.01 -114.20
N PRO A 32 -92.10 21.45 -113.00
CA PRO A 32 -92.33 22.71 -112.27
C PRO A 32 -91.03 23.41 -111.74
N ARG A 33 -90.83 24.71 -112.02
CA ARG A 33 -89.64 25.50 -111.60
C ARG A 33 -89.53 25.84 -110.09
N ALA A 34 -90.56 25.56 -109.27
CA ALA A 34 -90.58 25.97 -107.86
C ALA A 34 -89.80 25.00 -106.93
N HIS A 35 -89.82 23.69 -107.19
CA HIS A 35 -89.19 22.70 -106.31
C HIS A 35 -87.65 22.70 -106.36
N ILE A 36 -87.06 23.07 -107.49
CA ILE A 36 -85.60 23.08 -107.66
C ILE A 36 -84.94 24.18 -106.81
N LYS A 37 -85.58 25.36 -106.67
CA LYS A 37 -85.06 26.46 -105.84
C LYS A 37 -85.04 26.10 -104.34
N HIS A 38 -86.06 25.39 -103.87
CA HIS A 38 -86.11 24.94 -102.48
C HIS A 38 -85.01 23.91 -102.19
N LEU A 39 -84.76 22.96 -103.09
CA LEU A 39 -83.71 21.95 -102.90
C LEU A 39 -82.30 22.59 -102.82
N ALA A 40 -82.00 23.56 -103.69
CA ALA A 40 -80.72 24.26 -103.67
C ALA A 40 -80.51 25.07 -102.38
N LEU A 41 -81.58 25.71 -101.88
CA LEU A 41 -81.53 26.46 -100.61
C LEU A 41 -81.28 25.53 -99.41
N TYR A 42 -81.91 24.36 -99.38
CA TYR A 42 -81.65 23.34 -98.35
C TYR A 42 -80.20 22.84 -98.38
N GLY A 43 -79.62 22.63 -99.57
CA GLY A 43 -78.23 22.22 -99.73
C GLY A 43 -77.21 23.23 -99.19
N LEU A 44 -77.44 24.53 -99.46
CA LEU A 44 -76.62 25.64 -98.93
C LEU A 44 -76.73 25.77 -97.40
N LEU A 45 -77.93 25.60 -96.86
CA LEU A 45 -78.15 25.66 -95.41
C LEU A 45 -77.42 24.52 -94.68
N LEU A 46 -77.46 23.31 -95.24
CA LEU A 46 -76.77 22.14 -94.70
C LEU A 46 -75.25 22.30 -94.71
N THR A 47 -74.66 22.87 -95.77
CA THR A 47 -73.21 23.11 -95.84
C THR A 47 -72.76 24.18 -94.83
N ALA A 48 -73.52 25.26 -94.68
CA ALA A 48 -73.22 26.30 -93.69
C ALA A 48 -73.24 25.75 -92.24
N VAL A 49 -74.26 24.96 -91.88
CA VAL A 49 -74.34 24.30 -90.57
C VAL A 49 -73.15 23.36 -90.34
N PHE A 50 -72.71 22.64 -91.37
CA PHE A 50 -71.59 21.71 -91.26
C PHE A 50 -70.25 22.41 -91.03
N ILE A 51 -70.00 23.54 -91.69
CA ILE A 51 -68.79 24.36 -91.49
C ILE A 51 -68.73 24.86 -90.04
N VAL A 52 -69.85 25.33 -89.49
CA VAL A 52 -69.93 25.77 -88.09
C VAL A 52 -69.65 24.62 -87.13
N ILE A 53 -70.24 23.44 -87.34
CA ILE A 53 -70.01 22.26 -86.49
C ILE A 53 -68.55 21.78 -86.59
N PHE A 54 -67.96 21.78 -87.79
CA PHE A 54 -66.58 21.37 -87.98
C PHE A 54 -65.60 22.34 -87.31
N LYS A 55 -65.81 23.66 -87.47
CA LYS A 55 -65.01 24.69 -86.80
C LYS A 55 -65.12 24.58 -85.26
N TYR A 56 -66.33 24.39 -84.74
CA TYR A 56 -66.56 24.20 -83.31
C TYR A 56 -65.88 22.92 -82.77
N ARG A 57 -65.90 21.81 -83.52
CA ARG A 57 -65.19 20.59 -83.13
C ARG A 57 -63.68 20.77 -83.13
N LEU A 58 -63.12 21.45 -84.12
CA LEU A 58 -61.68 21.75 -84.20
C LEU A 58 -61.23 22.65 -83.04
N GLU A 59 -62.01 23.68 -82.72
CA GLU A 59 -61.74 24.54 -81.55
C GLU A 59 -61.78 23.75 -80.23
N LYS A 60 -62.74 22.84 -80.08
CA LYS A 60 -62.87 22.01 -78.88
C LYS A 60 -61.76 20.96 -78.77
N GLU A 61 -61.33 20.35 -79.88
CA GLU A 61 -60.21 19.39 -79.91
C GLU A 61 -58.88 20.12 -79.59
N ASN A 62 -58.71 21.35 -80.11
CA ASN A 62 -57.54 22.18 -79.82
C ASN A 62 -57.48 22.64 -78.35
N GLN A 63 -58.60 23.10 -77.78
CA GLN A 63 -58.68 23.43 -76.35
C GLN A 63 -58.33 22.23 -75.46
N LYS A 64 -58.74 21.02 -75.84
CA LYS A 64 -58.43 19.79 -75.10
C LYS A 64 -56.95 19.43 -75.14
N HIS A 65 -56.27 19.64 -76.27
CA HIS A 65 -54.83 19.45 -76.38
C HIS A 65 -54.04 20.47 -75.56
N VAL A 66 -54.42 21.74 -75.60
CA VAL A 66 -53.80 22.80 -74.79
C VAL A 66 -53.96 22.53 -73.29
N SER A 67 -55.13 22.07 -72.84
CA SER A 67 -55.35 21.73 -71.43
C SER A 67 -54.52 20.53 -70.96
N ILE A 68 -54.31 19.53 -71.81
CA ILE A 68 -53.53 18.33 -71.45
C ILE A 68 -52.04 18.68 -71.33
N VAL A 69 -51.51 19.52 -72.22
CA VAL A 69 -50.11 19.99 -72.15
C VAL A 69 -49.89 20.82 -70.88
N SER A 70 -50.77 21.78 -70.59
CA SER A 70 -50.70 22.58 -69.37
C SER A 70 -50.79 21.74 -68.09
N LEU A 71 -51.64 20.69 -68.08
CA LEU A 71 -51.72 19.76 -66.95
C LEU A 71 -50.44 18.92 -66.79
N ALA A 72 -49.83 18.48 -67.90
CA ALA A 72 -48.57 17.74 -67.87
C ALA A 72 -47.41 18.61 -67.36
N GLU A 73 -47.37 19.90 -67.72
CA GLU A 73 -46.39 20.86 -67.19
C GLU A 73 -46.55 21.09 -65.68
N SER A 74 -47.81 21.24 -65.21
CA SER A 74 -48.11 21.42 -63.79
C SER A 74 -47.74 20.21 -62.94
N ILE A 75 -48.03 18.99 -63.40
CA ILE A 75 -47.69 17.75 -62.68
C ILE A 75 -46.18 17.52 -62.64
N GLY A 76 -45.47 17.78 -63.75
CA GLY A 76 -44.03 17.61 -63.81
C GLY A 76 -43.24 18.69 -63.07
N ARG A 77 -43.87 19.83 -62.71
CA ARG A 77 -43.18 21.07 -62.34
C ARG A 77 -42.11 21.47 -63.36
N ILE A 78 -42.34 21.17 -64.64
CA ILE A 78 -41.45 21.52 -65.74
C ILE A 78 -42.14 22.64 -66.50
N GLY A 79 -41.53 23.83 -66.51
CA GLY A 79 -42.03 24.95 -67.30
C GLY A 79 -41.65 24.79 -68.77
N SER A 80 -42.41 25.37 -69.68
CA SER A 80 -42.05 25.45 -71.09
C SER A 80 -41.80 26.89 -71.52
N PHE A 81 -40.95 27.05 -72.52
CA PHE A 81 -40.71 28.33 -73.16
C PHE A 81 -40.70 28.21 -74.68
N GLU A 82 -41.11 29.28 -75.35
CA GLU A 82 -41.05 29.41 -76.79
C GLU A 82 -40.57 30.80 -77.16
N TRP A 83 -39.44 30.90 -77.84
CA TRP A 83 -38.95 32.15 -78.42
C TRP A 83 -39.20 32.18 -79.92
N SER A 84 -39.76 33.28 -80.43
CA SER A 84 -40.04 33.48 -81.86
C SER A 84 -39.09 34.50 -82.45
N ARG A 85 -38.42 34.14 -83.56
CA ARG A 85 -37.45 35.01 -84.23
C ARG A 85 -38.12 36.19 -84.95
N GLY A 86 -39.34 36.00 -85.44
CA GLY A 86 -40.06 37.01 -86.22
C GLY A 86 -40.47 38.25 -85.43
N ASP A 87 -40.96 38.08 -84.20
CA ASP A 87 -41.35 39.16 -83.29
C ASP A 87 -40.38 39.38 -82.12
N GLY A 88 -39.36 38.53 -81.98
CA GLY A 88 -38.33 38.62 -80.93
C GLY A 88 -38.84 38.28 -79.52
N MET A 89 -40.07 37.77 -79.41
CA MET A 89 -40.76 37.55 -78.13
C MET A 89 -40.51 36.15 -77.60
N LEU A 90 -40.16 36.07 -76.31
CA LEU A 90 -40.10 34.87 -75.50
C LEU A 90 -41.43 34.67 -74.77
N PHE A 91 -42.10 33.56 -75.02
CA PHE A 91 -43.25 33.10 -74.28
C PHE A 91 -42.80 32.11 -73.19
N LEU A 92 -43.33 32.28 -71.98
CA LEU A 92 -43.12 31.39 -70.85
C LEU A 92 -44.47 30.85 -70.39
N SER A 93 -44.54 29.55 -70.07
CA SER A 93 -45.72 28.99 -69.40
C SER A 93 -45.78 29.43 -67.93
N ASP A 94 -46.92 29.23 -67.27
CA ASP A 94 -47.13 29.64 -65.87
C ASP A 94 -46.07 29.04 -64.93
N VAL A 95 -45.73 27.76 -65.12
CA VAL A 95 -44.72 27.07 -64.32
C VAL A 95 -43.30 27.60 -64.61
N ALA A 96 -43.02 27.97 -65.86
CA ALA A 96 -41.75 28.61 -66.24
C ALA A 96 -41.61 30.01 -65.62
N ALA A 97 -42.68 30.81 -65.66
CA ALA A 97 -42.73 32.13 -65.04
C ALA A 97 -42.52 32.03 -63.52
N GLU A 98 -43.15 31.05 -62.85
CA GLU A 98 -42.99 30.80 -61.42
C GLU A 98 -41.54 30.43 -61.04
N HIS A 99 -40.90 29.51 -61.77
CA HIS A 99 -39.51 29.11 -61.53
C HIS A 99 -38.53 30.28 -61.66
N MET A 100 -38.86 31.22 -62.55
CA MET A 100 -38.08 32.43 -62.83
C MET A 100 -38.49 33.65 -61.99
N GLY A 101 -39.49 33.52 -61.09
CA GLY A 101 -39.97 34.60 -60.23
C GLY A 101 -40.66 35.76 -60.98
N LEU A 102 -41.41 35.43 -62.04
CA LEU A 102 -42.19 36.39 -62.82
C LEU A 102 -43.67 36.36 -62.39
N GLU A 103 -44.29 37.53 -62.20
CA GLU A 103 -45.66 37.68 -61.69
C GLU A 103 -46.75 37.10 -62.62
N LYS A 104 -46.47 36.88 -63.92
CA LYS A 104 -47.45 36.36 -64.87
C LYS A 104 -46.79 35.63 -66.05
N ALA A 105 -47.38 34.53 -66.50
CA ALA A 105 -47.08 33.97 -67.82
C ALA A 105 -47.45 34.96 -68.92
N GLY A 106 -46.62 35.01 -69.97
CA GLY A 106 -46.89 35.87 -71.11
C GLY A 106 -45.69 36.03 -72.04
N LYS A 107 -45.92 36.73 -73.16
CA LYS A 107 -44.87 37.16 -74.07
C LYS A 107 -44.04 38.26 -73.40
N THR A 108 -42.75 38.03 -73.25
CA THR A 108 -41.74 39.00 -72.80
C THR A 108 -40.67 39.17 -73.89
N GLY A 109 -40.06 40.35 -73.99
CA GLY A 109 -38.95 40.56 -74.91
C GLY A 109 -37.68 39.85 -74.41
N LEU A 110 -36.82 39.40 -75.34
CA LEU A 110 -35.54 38.76 -74.98
C LEU A 110 -34.67 39.64 -74.05
N ASP A 111 -34.66 40.96 -74.26
CA ASP A 111 -33.92 41.91 -73.40
C ASP A 111 -34.45 41.97 -71.97
N ALA A 112 -35.77 41.82 -71.79
CA ALA A 112 -36.39 41.81 -70.47
C ALA A 112 -36.07 40.50 -69.72
N PHE A 113 -35.97 39.38 -70.45
CA PHE A 113 -35.50 38.10 -69.92
C PHE A 113 -34.03 38.17 -69.49
N LEU A 114 -33.14 38.68 -70.35
CA LEU A 114 -31.70 38.77 -70.05
C LEU A 114 -31.39 39.67 -68.85
N LYS A 115 -32.20 40.72 -68.58
CA LYS A 115 -32.05 41.57 -67.39
C LYS A 115 -32.20 40.81 -66.06
N LYS A 116 -32.87 39.64 -66.05
CA LYS A 116 -33.06 38.80 -64.86
C LYS A 116 -31.97 37.75 -64.66
N VAL A 117 -31.11 37.56 -65.65
CA VAL A 117 -29.91 36.73 -65.56
C VAL A 117 -28.78 37.55 -64.93
N ASP A 118 -27.92 36.88 -64.17
CA ASP A 118 -26.69 37.46 -63.63
C ASP A 118 -25.92 38.22 -64.72
N PRO A 119 -25.53 39.49 -64.49
CA PRO A 119 -24.79 40.29 -65.46
C PRO A 119 -23.59 39.59 -66.12
N GLU A 120 -22.86 38.74 -65.39
CA GLU A 120 -21.70 38.00 -65.90
C GLU A 120 -22.11 36.86 -66.86
N GLU A 121 -23.32 36.31 -66.70
CA GLU A 121 -23.84 35.21 -67.52
C GLU A 121 -24.69 35.67 -68.71
N ARG A 122 -25.10 36.95 -68.76
CA ARG A 122 -26.02 37.48 -69.81
C ARG A 122 -25.55 37.24 -71.23
N ASP A 123 -24.28 37.52 -71.52
CA ASP A 123 -23.73 37.35 -72.87
C ASP A 123 -23.68 35.87 -73.27
N SER A 124 -23.33 34.99 -72.31
CA SER A 124 -23.31 33.54 -72.51
C SER A 124 -24.71 32.98 -72.75
N VAL A 125 -25.71 33.46 -72.01
CA VAL A 125 -27.12 33.06 -72.16
C VAL A 125 -27.72 33.59 -73.46
N SER A 126 -27.39 34.83 -73.83
CA SER A 126 -27.81 35.45 -75.09
C SER A 126 -27.23 34.71 -76.30
N ALA A 127 -25.93 34.42 -76.28
CA ALA A 127 -25.27 33.62 -77.32
C ALA A 127 -25.84 32.20 -77.39
N TRP A 128 -26.15 31.59 -76.24
CA TRP A 128 -26.77 30.27 -76.20
C TRP A 128 -28.16 30.27 -76.88
N LEU A 129 -29.02 31.23 -76.57
CA LEU A 129 -30.36 31.38 -77.19
C LEU A 129 -30.31 31.72 -78.68
N LEU A 130 -29.44 32.65 -79.08
CA LEU A 130 -29.40 33.21 -80.44
C LEU A 130 -28.55 32.39 -81.42
N GLN A 131 -27.63 31.56 -80.94
CA GLN A 131 -26.68 30.82 -81.79
C GLN A 131 -26.70 29.32 -81.50
N ASN A 132 -26.43 28.88 -80.27
CA ASN A 132 -26.25 27.45 -79.97
C ASN A 132 -27.56 26.65 -80.01
N CYS A 133 -28.67 27.23 -79.54
CA CYS A 133 -29.99 26.60 -79.60
C CYS A 133 -30.50 26.43 -81.03
N ILE A 134 -30.15 27.36 -81.93
CA ILE A 134 -30.57 27.35 -83.35
C ILE A 134 -29.86 26.22 -84.11
N GLU A 135 -28.62 25.90 -83.76
CA GLU A 135 -27.80 24.93 -84.50
C GLU A 135 -27.89 23.49 -83.97
N LYS A 136 -27.97 23.25 -82.65
CA LYS A 136 -27.77 21.89 -82.07
C LYS A 136 -28.76 21.43 -81.00
N GLY A 137 -29.56 22.33 -80.43
CA GLY A 137 -30.42 22.02 -79.28
C GLY A 137 -29.59 21.62 -78.04
N GLU A 138 -29.08 22.61 -77.30
CA GLU A 138 -28.22 22.40 -76.13
C GLU A 138 -28.96 22.58 -74.79
N LYS A 139 -28.30 22.20 -73.69
CA LYS A 139 -28.74 22.44 -72.31
C LYS A 139 -27.83 23.48 -71.66
N ILE A 140 -28.41 24.42 -70.92
CA ILE A 140 -27.67 25.39 -70.10
C ILE A 140 -28.26 25.41 -68.68
N ARG A 141 -27.45 25.82 -67.71
CA ARG A 141 -27.89 26.09 -66.34
C ARG A 141 -27.59 27.54 -66.06
N ILE A 142 -28.56 28.24 -65.50
CA ILE A 142 -28.52 29.68 -65.31
C ILE A 142 -28.99 29.97 -63.90
N TYR A 143 -28.27 30.86 -63.22
CA TYR A 143 -28.65 31.34 -61.91
C TYR A 143 -29.70 32.45 -62.03
N PHE A 144 -30.74 32.35 -61.20
CA PHE A 144 -31.75 33.39 -61.05
C PHE A 144 -31.87 33.78 -59.59
N GLU A 145 -31.86 35.08 -59.33
CA GLU A 145 -32.21 35.61 -58.03
C GLU A 145 -33.71 35.96 -58.02
N THR A 146 -34.47 35.26 -57.18
CA THR A 146 -35.92 35.46 -57.04
C THR A 146 -36.25 35.62 -55.56
N ASP A 147 -36.87 36.73 -55.16
CA ASP A 147 -37.24 37.05 -53.77
C ASP A 147 -36.09 36.89 -52.75
N GLY A 148 -34.87 37.30 -53.14
CA GLY A 148 -33.67 37.23 -52.29
C GLY A 148 -33.11 35.81 -52.08
N LYS A 149 -33.58 34.82 -52.86
CA LYS A 149 -33.03 33.46 -52.90
C LYS A 149 -32.49 33.16 -54.29
N GLU A 150 -31.24 32.69 -54.34
CA GLU A 150 -30.68 32.10 -55.55
C GLU A 150 -31.36 30.77 -55.87
N LYS A 151 -31.94 30.69 -57.06
CA LYS A 151 -32.40 29.46 -57.71
C LYS A 151 -31.45 29.11 -58.86
N LEU A 152 -31.14 27.84 -58.99
CA LEU A 152 -30.40 27.32 -60.14
C LEU A 152 -31.39 26.62 -61.08
N ILE A 153 -31.62 27.24 -62.23
CA ILE A 153 -32.61 26.80 -63.20
C ILE A 153 -31.91 26.19 -64.42
N ARG A 154 -32.36 25.01 -64.84
CA ARG A 154 -31.85 24.31 -66.03
C ARG A 154 -32.79 24.53 -67.21
N PHE A 155 -32.24 25.02 -68.31
CA PHE A 155 -32.92 25.19 -69.58
C PHE A 155 -32.49 24.10 -70.57
N THR A 156 -33.45 23.50 -71.28
CA THR A 156 -33.21 22.57 -72.39
C THR A 156 -34.00 23.06 -73.60
N ALA A 157 -33.34 23.36 -74.71
CA ALA A 157 -33.99 23.94 -75.88
C ALA A 157 -33.85 23.08 -77.14
N VAL A 158 -34.83 23.19 -78.04
CA VAL A 158 -34.85 22.55 -79.36
C VAL A 158 -35.38 23.55 -80.41
N PRO A 159 -34.72 23.70 -81.58
CA PRO A 159 -35.17 24.62 -82.62
C PRO A 159 -36.31 24.05 -83.46
N SER A 160 -37.17 24.94 -83.98
CA SER A 160 -38.29 24.67 -84.88
C SER A 160 -38.13 25.49 -86.17
N PHE A 161 -38.30 24.83 -87.31
CA PHE A 161 -38.00 25.39 -88.63
C PHE A 161 -39.28 25.66 -89.44
N GLU A 162 -39.31 26.77 -90.17
CA GLU A 162 -40.31 27.06 -91.22
C GLU A 162 -39.57 27.25 -92.54
N GLY A 163 -39.66 26.26 -93.44
CA GLY A 163 -38.77 26.17 -94.61
C GLY A 163 -37.33 25.80 -94.21
N SER A 164 -36.35 26.58 -94.69
CA SER A 164 -34.91 26.38 -94.42
C SER A 164 -34.36 27.28 -93.30
N ALA A 165 -35.20 28.10 -92.66
CA ALA A 165 -34.81 28.99 -91.57
C ALA A 165 -35.49 28.58 -90.25
N VAL A 166 -34.78 28.78 -89.13
CA VAL A 166 -35.37 28.63 -87.78
C VAL A 166 -36.36 29.77 -87.54
N ASP A 167 -37.62 29.40 -87.31
CA ASP A 167 -38.72 30.31 -86.97
C ASP A 167 -38.80 30.50 -85.44
N ARG A 168 -38.67 29.39 -84.67
CA ARG A 168 -38.86 29.40 -83.21
C ARG A 168 -37.89 28.48 -82.47
N VAL A 169 -37.64 28.77 -81.20
CA VAL A 169 -36.92 27.89 -80.26
C VAL A 169 -37.87 27.51 -79.14
N ARG A 170 -38.09 26.22 -78.91
CA ARG A 170 -38.96 25.71 -77.85
C ARG A 170 -38.16 24.89 -76.85
N GLY A 171 -38.50 24.97 -75.58
CA GLY A 171 -37.76 24.22 -74.57
C GLY A 171 -38.48 24.06 -73.25
N ILE A 172 -37.81 23.36 -72.34
CA ILE A 172 -38.27 23.13 -70.98
C ILE A 172 -37.32 23.73 -69.94
N ILE A 173 -37.88 24.04 -68.76
CA ILE A 173 -37.24 24.73 -67.64
C ILE A 173 -37.50 23.93 -66.36
N GLU A 174 -36.43 23.59 -65.63
CA GLU A 174 -36.47 22.82 -64.38
C GLU A 174 -35.69 23.53 -63.25
N ASP A 175 -36.27 23.66 -62.05
CA ASP A 175 -35.53 24.07 -60.84
C ASP A 175 -34.76 22.87 -60.24
N VAL A 176 -33.44 23.00 -60.09
CA VAL A 176 -32.55 21.93 -59.59
C VAL A 176 -31.85 22.28 -58.28
N THR A 177 -32.30 23.35 -57.59
CA THR A 177 -31.62 23.93 -56.43
C THR A 177 -31.52 22.97 -55.24
N GLU A 178 -32.63 22.39 -54.80
CA GLU A 178 -32.67 21.50 -53.61
C GLU A 178 -31.85 20.22 -53.82
N ASN A 179 -31.93 19.62 -55.01
CA ASN A 179 -31.19 18.40 -55.34
C ASN A 179 -29.68 18.57 -55.25
N ILE A 180 -29.17 19.74 -55.66
CA ILE A 180 -27.72 20.03 -55.61
C ILE A 180 -27.29 20.37 -54.18
N LYS A 181 -28.09 21.15 -53.44
CA LYS A 181 -27.79 21.45 -52.01
C LYS A 181 -27.77 20.18 -51.17
N ALA A 182 -28.79 19.32 -51.27
CA ALA A 182 -28.85 18.06 -50.54
C ALA A 182 -27.67 17.12 -50.87
N LYS A 183 -27.23 17.09 -52.13
CA LYS A 183 -26.04 16.32 -52.53
C LYS A 183 -24.76 16.86 -51.90
N ARG A 184 -24.55 18.18 -51.93
CA ARG A 184 -23.37 18.84 -51.31
C ARG A 184 -23.35 18.67 -49.79
N GLU A 185 -24.49 18.81 -49.13
CA GLU A 185 -24.60 18.63 -47.67
C GLU A 185 -24.20 17.21 -47.24
N ARG A 186 -24.69 16.18 -47.95
CA ARG A 186 -24.30 14.79 -47.68
C ARG A 186 -22.80 14.55 -47.87
N GLU A 187 -22.21 15.08 -48.93
CA GLU A 187 -20.76 14.99 -49.18
C GLU A 187 -19.95 15.71 -48.10
N MET A 188 -20.46 16.84 -47.60
CA MET A 188 -19.83 17.60 -46.52
C MET A 188 -19.88 16.86 -45.18
N ILE A 189 -21.02 16.30 -44.79
CA ILE A 189 -21.17 15.48 -43.57
C ILE A 189 -20.21 14.28 -43.62
N PHE A 190 -20.16 13.57 -44.76
CA PHE A 190 -19.26 12.44 -44.95
C PHE A 190 -17.80 12.84 -44.77
N ARG A 191 -17.37 13.95 -45.37
CA ARG A 191 -15.97 14.43 -45.32
C ARG A 191 -15.57 15.08 -43.99
N GLN A 192 -16.47 15.80 -43.32
CA GLN A 192 -16.17 16.55 -42.10
C GLN A 192 -16.41 15.77 -40.79
N SER A 193 -16.93 14.54 -40.86
CA SER A 193 -17.05 13.67 -39.68
C SER A 193 -15.70 13.47 -38.99
N ARG A 194 -15.70 13.58 -37.66
CA ARG A 194 -14.52 13.27 -36.82
C ARG A 194 -14.29 11.77 -36.68
N ASP A 195 -15.36 10.98 -36.75
CA ASP A 195 -15.27 9.53 -36.79
C ASP A 195 -14.91 9.09 -38.21
N GLY A 196 -14.09 8.04 -38.31
CA GLY A 196 -13.74 7.44 -39.59
C GLY A 196 -14.96 6.74 -40.18
N ILE A 197 -15.39 7.15 -41.37
CA ILE A 197 -16.52 6.54 -42.08
C ILE A 197 -15.97 5.81 -43.30
N ALA A 198 -16.39 4.56 -43.49
CA ALA A 198 -16.12 3.77 -44.68
C ALA A 198 -17.42 3.15 -45.22
N ILE A 199 -17.55 3.05 -46.53
CA ILE A 199 -18.62 2.33 -47.21
C ILE A 199 -18.02 1.04 -47.76
N LEU A 200 -18.59 -0.09 -47.39
CA LEU A 200 -18.17 -1.42 -47.77
C LEU A 200 -19.22 -2.07 -48.69
N ASP A 201 -18.82 -3.04 -49.49
CA ASP A 201 -19.77 -3.99 -50.09
C ASP A 201 -20.13 -5.12 -49.10
N VAL A 202 -21.04 -6.01 -49.52
CA VAL A 202 -21.50 -7.15 -48.72
C VAL A 202 -20.39 -8.16 -48.37
N GLU A 203 -19.27 -8.12 -49.09
CA GLU A 203 -18.09 -8.97 -48.85
C GLU A 203 -17.08 -8.29 -47.91
N GLY A 204 -17.35 -7.05 -47.46
CA GLY A 204 -16.49 -6.29 -46.55
C GLY A 204 -15.37 -5.52 -47.25
N THR A 205 -15.46 -5.32 -48.56
CA THR A 205 -14.48 -4.56 -49.35
C THR A 205 -14.78 -3.07 -49.31
N ILE A 206 -13.77 -2.25 -49.02
CA ILE A 206 -13.92 -0.80 -48.86
C ILE A 206 -14.09 -0.12 -50.23
N LYS A 207 -15.28 0.43 -50.49
CA LYS A 207 -15.62 1.15 -51.73
C LYS A 207 -15.42 2.66 -51.62
N ASP A 208 -15.69 3.22 -50.45
CA ASP A 208 -15.47 4.65 -50.19
C ASP A 208 -15.05 4.87 -48.74
N MET A 209 -14.40 5.99 -48.46
CA MET A 209 -14.01 6.37 -47.10
C MET A 209 -13.80 7.88 -46.98
N ASN A 210 -13.96 8.39 -45.75
CA ASN A 210 -13.66 9.78 -45.44
C ASN A 210 -12.21 9.97 -44.96
N VAL A 211 -11.79 11.23 -44.86
CA VAL A 211 -10.43 11.62 -44.45
C VAL A 211 -10.12 11.17 -43.01
N ALA A 212 -11.12 11.17 -42.13
CA ALA A 212 -10.94 10.69 -40.76
C ALA A 212 -10.59 9.19 -40.70
N PHE A 213 -11.15 8.36 -41.59
CA PHE A 213 -10.82 6.94 -41.69
C PHE A 213 -9.40 6.70 -42.21
N GLU A 214 -8.94 7.50 -43.18
CA GLU A 214 -7.55 7.48 -43.66
C GLU A 214 -6.58 7.84 -42.53
N ASN A 215 -6.87 8.91 -41.78
CA ASN A 215 -6.05 9.34 -40.64
C ASN A 215 -6.02 8.31 -39.52
N LEU A 216 -7.17 7.68 -39.22
CA LEU A 216 -7.31 6.67 -38.17
C LEU A 216 -6.52 5.41 -38.50
N THR A 217 -6.55 4.96 -39.76
CA THR A 217 -5.82 3.76 -40.20
C THR A 217 -4.36 4.04 -40.58
N GLY A 218 -4.01 5.31 -40.82
CA GLY A 218 -2.71 5.76 -41.32
C GLY A 218 -2.44 5.36 -42.77
N ARG A 219 -3.45 4.90 -43.52
CA ARG A 219 -3.34 4.47 -44.92
C ARG A 219 -4.20 5.37 -45.79
N ASN A 220 -3.71 5.69 -46.98
CA ASN A 220 -4.43 6.57 -47.90
C ASN A 220 -5.51 5.80 -48.69
N ARG A 221 -6.42 6.54 -49.34
CA ARG A 221 -7.51 5.99 -50.14
C ARG A 221 -7.02 5.03 -51.21
N SER A 222 -5.92 5.32 -51.91
CA SER A 222 -5.36 4.42 -52.93
C SER A 222 -4.86 3.09 -52.39
N GLU A 223 -4.45 3.02 -51.12
CA GLU A 223 -4.01 1.79 -50.46
C GLU A 223 -5.18 0.94 -49.94
N LEU A 224 -6.33 1.58 -49.67
CA LEU A 224 -7.48 0.95 -49.02
C LEU A 224 -8.67 0.69 -49.95
N SER A 225 -8.83 1.49 -51.00
CA SER A 225 -9.89 1.28 -52.01
C SER A 225 -9.78 -0.11 -52.61
N ASP A 226 -10.93 -0.79 -52.67
CA ASP A 226 -11.07 -2.17 -53.14
C ASP A 226 -10.28 -3.23 -52.34
N ARG A 227 -9.88 -2.91 -51.10
CA ARG A 227 -9.34 -3.89 -50.15
C ARG A 227 -10.38 -4.29 -49.10
N ASN A 228 -10.25 -5.52 -48.60
CA ASN A 228 -11.11 -6.04 -47.56
C ASN A 228 -10.74 -5.51 -46.17
N LEU A 229 -11.73 -5.07 -45.40
CA LEU A 229 -11.56 -4.51 -44.05
C LEU A 229 -10.89 -5.51 -43.08
N THR A 230 -11.10 -6.81 -43.23
CA THR A 230 -10.54 -7.86 -42.36
C THR A 230 -9.01 -7.84 -42.33
N GLY A 231 -8.36 -7.31 -43.37
CA GLY A 231 -6.91 -7.10 -43.40
C GLY A 231 -6.39 -6.01 -42.45
N LEU A 232 -7.28 -5.17 -41.92
CA LEU A 232 -6.96 -4.16 -40.90
C LEU A 232 -7.30 -4.61 -39.49
N ILE A 233 -8.08 -5.69 -39.32
CA ILE A 233 -8.50 -6.21 -38.02
C ILE A 233 -7.41 -7.14 -37.46
N HIS A 234 -7.11 -6.98 -36.17
CA HIS A 234 -6.17 -7.84 -35.44
C HIS A 234 -6.61 -9.30 -35.51
N SER A 235 -5.67 -10.24 -35.63
CA SER A 235 -5.96 -11.65 -35.92
C SER A 235 -6.91 -12.30 -34.92
N GLU A 236 -6.79 -11.97 -33.64
CA GLU A 236 -7.66 -12.47 -32.56
C GLU A 236 -9.11 -11.95 -32.62
N ASP A 237 -9.33 -10.81 -33.29
CA ASP A 237 -10.65 -10.17 -33.33
C ASP A 237 -11.38 -10.44 -34.66
N ARG A 238 -10.80 -11.24 -35.57
CA ARG A 238 -11.36 -11.54 -36.90
C ARG A 238 -12.61 -12.40 -36.85
N GLU A 239 -12.61 -13.47 -36.05
CA GLU A 239 -13.77 -14.34 -35.85
C GLU A 239 -14.96 -13.54 -35.30
N LYS A 240 -14.67 -12.69 -34.31
CA LYS A 240 -15.60 -11.72 -33.72
C LYS A 240 -16.21 -10.77 -34.77
N ALA A 241 -15.43 -10.37 -35.78
CA ALA A 241 -15.88 -9.48 -36.86
C ALA A 241 -16.73 -10.22 -37.91
N GLU A 242 -16.44 -11.49 -38.19
CA GLU A 242 -17.24 -12.34 -39.08
C GLU A 242 -18.64 -12.59 -38.49
N ASP A 243 -18.71 -12.92 -37.19
CA ASP A 243 -19.98 -13.08 -36.47
C ASP A 243 -20.83 -11.80 -36.52
N MET A 244 -20.19 -10.65 -36.36
CA MET A 244 -20.84 -9.34 -36.43
C MET A 244 -21.43 -9.07 -37.82
N LEU A 245 -20.73 -9.43 -38.91
CA LEU A 245 -21.25 -9.30 -40.27
C LEU A 245 -22.50 -10.17 -40.49
N GLN A 246 -22.54 -11.38 -39.93
CA GLN A 246 -23.72 -12.25 -39.99
C GLN A 246 -24.93 -11.64 -39.27
N VAL A 247 -24.71 -11.05 -38.09
CA VAL A 247 -25.77 -10.36 -37.36
C VAL A 247 -26.26 -9.15 -38.15
N LEU A 248 -25.36 -8.33 -38.69
CA LEU A 248 -25.70 -7.17 -39.52
C LEU A 248 -26.58 -7.52 -40.72
N LEU A 249 -26.26 -8.62 -41.44
CA LEU A 249 -27.06 -9.09 -42.58
C LEU A 249 -28.46 -9.54 -42.17
N THR A 250 -28.64 -9.94 -40.91
CA THR A 250 -29.93 -10.37 -40.36
C THR A 250 -30.74 -9.22 -39.78
N THR A 251 -30.10 -8.27 -39.07
CA THR A 251 -30.77 -7.20 -38.32
C THR A 251 -30.81 -5.85 -39.06
N GLY A 252 -29.94 -5.67 -40.07
CA GLY A 252 -29.77 -4.42 -40.81
C GLY A 252 -28.92 -3.36 -40.12
N TYR A 253 -28.58 -3.53 -38.84
CA TYR A 253 -27.67 -2.64 -38.09
C TYR A 253 -26.97 -3.37 -36.93
N TYR A 254 -25.80 -2.88 -36.53
CA TYR A 254 -25.07 -3.34 -35.36
C TYR A 254 -24.40 -2.13 -34.66
N ASP A 255 -24.73 -1.90 -33.39
CA ASP A 255 -24.23 -0.76 -32.59
C ASP A 255 -23.17 -1.21 -31.57
N ARG A 256 -22.19 -0.34 -31.32
CA ARG A 256 -21.14 -0.42 -30.31
C ARG A 256 -20.45 -1.76 -30.18
N PHE A 257 -19.58 -2.04 -31.15
CA PHE A 257 -18.66 -3.16 -31.05
C PHE A 257 -17.21 -2.69 -30.97
N GLU A 258 -16.45 -3.24 -30.03
CA GLU A 258 -15.04 -2.91 -29.84
C GLU A 258 -14.14 -4.02 -30.41
N LEU A 259 -13.15 -3.60 -31.20
CA LEU A 259 -12.10 -4.47 -31.76
C LEU A 259 -10.78 -3.71 -31.93
N ARG A 260 -9.70 -4.46 -32.16
CA ARG A 260 -8.38 -3.90 -32.44
C ARG A 260 -8.14 -3.77 -33.94
N LEU A 261 -7.79 -2.57 -34.39
CA LEU A 261 -7.28 -2.31 -35.73
C LEU A 261 -5.76 -2.16 -35.73
N ILE A 262 -5.12 -2.55 -36.83
CA ILE A 262 -3.69 -2.41 -37.07
C ILE A 262 -3.44 -1.24 -38.04
N LYS A 263 -2.84 -0.15 -37.52
CA LYS A 263 -2.42 1.02 -38.31
C LYS A 263 -1.30 0.68 -39.29
N LYS A 264 -1.08 1.56 -40.27
CA LYS A 264 0.16 1.56 -41.08
C LYS A 264 1.39 1.63 -40.15
N GLY A 265 2.29 0.66 -40.25
CA GLY A 265 3.46 0.53 -39.36
C GLY A 265 3.30 -0.49 -38.22
N GLY A 266 2.14 -1.15 -38.10
CA GLY A 266 1.94 -2.28 -37.18
C GLY A 266 1.44 -1.91 -35.78
N GLN A 267 1.20 -0.63 -35.50
CA GLN A 267 0.64 -0.19 -34.23
C GLN A 267 -0.83 -0.63 -34.10
N GLU A 268 -1.17 -1.24 -32.97
CA GLU A 268 -2.55 -1.58 -32.60
C GLU A 268 -3.28 -0.39 -31.98
N ILE A 269 -4.55 -0.22 -32.36
CA ILE A 269 -5.48 0.74 -31.77
C ILE A 269 -6.78 0.05 -31.40
N ASN A 270 -7.36 0.43 -30.26
CA ASN A 270 -8.69 0.00 -29.88
C ASN A 270 -9.72 0.93 -30.50
N VAL A 271 -10.64 0.37 -31.26
CA VAL A 271 -11.69 1.15 -31.92
C VAL A 271 -13.08 0.63 -31.59
N GLN A 272 -14.02 1.56 -31.50
CA GLN A 272 -15.43 1.28 -31.46
C GLN A 272 -16.00 1.43 -32.88
N MET A 273 -16.74 0.42 -33.32
CA MET A 273 -17.35 0.36 -34.64
C MET A 273 -18.88 0.27 -34.56
N ASN A 274 -19.55 0.96 -35.48
CA ASN A 274 -20.98 0.77 -35.75
C ASN A 274 -21.18 0.50 -37.24
N LEU A 275 -22.06 -0.44 -37.57
CA LEU A 275 -22.33 -0.85 -38.94
C LEU A 275 -23.82 -0.72 -39.24
N ILE A 276 -24.14 -0.19 -40.42
CA ILE A 276 -25.52 -0.02 -40.90
C ILE A 276 -25.60 -0.52 -42.34
N LEU A 277 -26.58 -1.38 -42.64
CA LEU A 277 -26.85 -1.82 -44.01
C LEU A 277 -27.68 -0.75 -44.72
N LEU A 278 -27.14 -0.20 -45.81
CA LEU A 278 -27.79 0.82 -46.63
C LEU A 278 -28.80 0.19 -47.60
N PRO A 279 -29.83 0.94 -48.06
CA PRO A 279 -30.86 0.43 -48.97
C PRO A 279 -30.33 -0.09 -50.33
N ASN A 280 -29.14 0.33 -50.73
CA ASN A 280 -28.47 -0.12 -51.95
C ASN A 280 -27.63 -1.41 -51.76
N GLY A 281 -27.67 -2.02 -50.57
CA GLY A 281 -26.93 -3.23 -50.22
C GLY A 281 -25.49 -2.98 -49.76
N SER A 282 -25.00 -1.75 -49.73
CA SER A 282 -23.67 -1.42 -49.16
C SER A 282 -23.73 -1.30 -47.64
N ILE A 283 -22.62 -1.52 -46.96
CA ILE A 283 -22.51 -1.40 -45.50
C ILE A 283 -21.80 -0.10 -45.16
N MET A 284 -22.42 0.76 -44.36
CA MET A 284 -21.76 1.94 -43.80
C MET A 284 -21.14 1.58 -42.45
N LEU A 285 -19.82 1.72 -42.36
CA LEU A 285 -19.03 1.54 -41.17
C LEU A 285 -18.64 2.91 -40.59
N THR A 286 -18.85 3.12 -39.30
CA THR A 286 -18.28 4.24 -38.55
C THR A 286 -17.31 3.71 -37.50
N VAL A 287 -16.11 4.28 -37.42
CA VAL A 287 -15.00 3.85 -36.55
C VAL A 287 -14.51 5.01 -35.71
N ARG A 288 -14.41 4.81 -34.40
CA ARG A 288 -13.90 5.80 -33.44
C ARG A 288 -12.75 5.20 -32.63
N ASP A 289 -11.64 5.91 -32.52
CA ASP A 289 -10.52 5.52 -31.64
C ASP A 289 -10.90 5.75 -30.17
N VAL A 290 -10.88 4.69 -29.37
CA VAL A 290 -11.22 4.71 -27.94
C VAL A 290 -10.03 4.40 -27.03
N SER A 291 -8.83 4.28 -27.59
CA SER A 291 -7.62 3.82 -26.89
C SER A 291 -7.30 4.62 -25.62
N ALA A 292 -7.45 5.96 -25.66
CA ALA A 292 -7.18 6.82 -24.51
C ALA A 292 -8.15 6.60 -23.34
N ILE A 293 -9.44 6.39 -23.63
CA ILE A 293 -10.48 6.17 -22.61
C ILE A 293 -10.22 4.84 -21.90
N THR A 294 -9.96 3.79 -22.67
CA THR A 294 -9.65 2.45 -22.14
C THR A 294 -8.39 2.47 -21.27
N GLU A 295 -7.34 3.19 -21.69
CA GLU A 295 -6.09 3.32 -20.93
C GLU A 295 -6.31 3.99 -19.56
N TYR A 296 -7.08 5.08 -19.50
CA TYR A 296 -7.37 5.76 -18.23
C TYR A 296 -8.22 4.90 -17.29
N GLN A 297 -9.23 4.20 -17.80
CA GLN A 297 -10.04 3.29 -17.01
C GLN A 297 -9.19 2.14 -16.44
N GLN A 298 -8.29 1.58 -17.24
CA GLN A 298 -7.35 0.55 -16.76
C GLN A 298 -6.37 1.09 -15.72
N LYS A 299 -5.83 2.31 -15.91
CA LYS A 299 -4.96 2.96 -14.91
C LYS A 299 -5.70 3.21 -13.59
N LEU A 300 -6.93 3.70 -13.65
CA LEU A 300 -7.75 3.91 -12.45
C LEU A 300 -8.04 2.59 -11.73
N ALA A 301 -8.53 1.58 -12.45
CA ALA A 301 -8.80 0.26 -11.87
C ALA A 301 -7.54 -0.38 -11.27
N ARG A 302 -6.38 -0.21 -11.92
CA ARG A 302 -5.08 -0.67 -11.39
C ARG A 302 -4.69 0.08 -10.12
N SER A 303 -4.88 1.40 -10.09
CA SER A 303 -4.60 2.24 -8.92
C SER A 303 -5.51 1.91 -7.73
N GLU A 304 -6.82 1.76 -7.95
CA GLU A 304 -7.78 1.36 -6.92
C GLU A 304 -7.46 -0.03 -6.35
N LYS A 305 -7.16 -0.99 -7.23
CA LYS A 305 -6.72 -2.33 -6.82
C LYS A 305 -5.45 -2.27 -6.00
N TYR A 306 -4.48 -1.45 -6.40
CA TYR A 306 -3.22 -1.27 -5.69
C TYR A 306 -3.43 -0.68 -4.29
N LEU A 307 -4.24 0.38 -4.14
CA LEU A 307 -4.55 0.98 -2.84
C LEU A 307 -5.28 0.00 -1.91
N ARG A 308 -6.26 -0.74 -2.43
CA ARG A 308 -6.95 -1.78 -1.65
C ARG A 308 -5.97 -2.86 -1.19
N GLN A 309 -5.04 -3.29 -2.05
CA GLN A 309 -4.01 -4.25 -1.66
C GLN A 309 -3.09 -3.70 -0.57
N LEU A 310 -2.62 -2.45 -0.67
CA LEU A 310 -1.78 -1.82 0.37
C LEU A 310 -2.48 -1.77 1.73
N PHE A 311 -3.77 -1.44 1.75
CA PHE A 311 -4.58 -1.48 2.97
C PHE A 311 -4.65 -2.90 3.55
N GLU A 312 -4.94 -3.91 2.72
CA GLU A 312 -5.09 -5.31 3.15
C GLU A 312 -3.78 -5.97 3.62
N VAL A 313 -2.65 -5.67 2.96
CA VAL A 313 -1.34 -6.27 3.29
C VAL A 313 -0.58 -5.52 4.39
N SER A 314 -1.11 -4.38 4.86
CA SER A 314 -0.49 -3.61 5.94
C SER A 314 -0.24 -4.52 7.16
N PRO A 315 1.00 -4.55 7.72
CA PRO A 315 1.35 -5.39 8.86
C PRO A 315 0.76 -4.88 10.18
N ILE A 316 0.12 -3.71 10.15
CA ILE A 316 -0.53 -3.07 11.29
C ILE A 316 -2.05 -3.13 11.08
N PRO A 317 -2.85 -3.43 12.11
CA PRO A 317 -4.30 -3.25 12.07
C PRO A 317 -4.69 -1.83 11.67
N LEU A 318 -5.58 -1.71 10.69
CA LEU A 318 -6.12 -0.45 10.22
C LEU A 318 -7.64 -0.49 10.19
N SER A 319 -8.25 0.62 10.59
CA SER A 319 -9.67 0.87 10.46
C SER A 319 -9.90 2.19 9.72
N LEU A 320 -10.61 2.11 8.59
CA LEU A 320 -11.16 3.26 7.89
C LEU A 320 -12.54 3.57 8.47
N ASN A 321 -12.73 4.80 8.92
CA ASN A 321 -13.92 5.25 9.61
C ASN A 321 -14.55 6.42 8.86
N SER A 322 -15.88 6.44 8.78
CA SER A 322 -16.63 7.60 8.28
C SER A 322 -16.43 8.80 9.20
N ARG A 323 -16.78 10.01 8.72
CA ARG A 323 -16.83 11.25 9.53
C ARG A 323 -17.61 11.12 10.86
N THR A 324 -18.53 10.18 10.95
CA THR A 324 -19.31 9.94 12.17
C THR A 324 -18.59 9.06 13.21
N GLY A 325 -17.42 8.51 12.87
CA GLY A 325 -16.64 7.57 13.67
C GLY A 325 -17.10 6.11 13.58
N ARG A 326 -17.87 5.77 12.54
CA ARG A 326 -18.29 4.38 12.26
C ARG A 326 -17.26 3.70 11.33
N PRO A 327 -16.77 2.48 11.65
CA PRO A 327 -15.92 1.71 10.76
C PRO A 327 -16.64 1.41 9.43
N VAL A 328 -15.95 1.68 8.33
CA VAL A 328 -16.40 1.43 6.94
C VAL A 328 -15.59 0.31 6.30
N ALA A 329 -14.31 0.20 6.65
CA ALA A 329 -13.46 -0.91 6.24
C ALA A 329 -12.43 -1.24 7.32
N LEU A 330 -12.07 -2.51 7.41
CA LEU A 330 -11.05 -3.06 8.31
C LEU A 330 -10.11 -3.90 7.45
N ASN A 331 -8.81 -3.77 7.64
CA ASN A 331 -7.88 -4.61 6.89
C ASN A 331 -7.78 -6.01 7.50
N LYS A 332 -7.26 -6.97 6.72
CA LYS A 332 -7.00 -8.33 7.18
C LYS A 332 -6.32 -8.40 8.56
N LYS A 333 -5.29 -7.58 8.77
CA LYS A 333 -4.54 -7.58 10.03
C LYS A 333 -5.38 -7.21 11.25
N PHE A 334 -6.34 -6.31 11.11
CA PHE A 334 -7.29 -5.98 12.19
C PHE A 334 -8.10 -7.18 12.65
N LEU A 335 -8.60 -7.97 11.70
CA LEU A 335 -9.36 -9.18 12.01
C LEU A 335 -8.46 -10.23 12.67
N GLU A 336 -7.23 -10.42 12.18
CA GLU A 336 -6.26 -11.35 12.78
C GLU A 336 -5.88 -10.97 14.23
N THR A 337 -5.70 -9.66 14.50
CA THR A 337 -5.28 -9.18 15.82
C THR A 337 -6.42 -9.17 16.83
N PHE A 338 -7.60 -8.68 16.45
CA PHE A 338 -8.71 -8.44 17.39
C PHE A 338 -9.85 -9.45 17.28
N GLY A 339 -9.97 -10.18 16.16
CA GLY A 339 -11.03 -11.16 15.92
C GLY A 339 -12.39 -10.57 15.52
N TYR A 340 -12.55 -9.24 15.55
CA TYR A 340 -13.80 -8.57 15.18
C TYR A 340 -13.83 -8.23 13.68
N ASN A 341 -14.96 -8.51 13.04
CA ASN A 341 -15.22 -8.15 11.65
C ASN A 341 -16.12 -6.90 11.54
N LEU A 342 -16.42 -6.45 10.32
CA LEU A 342 -17.24 -5.25 10.10
C LEU A 342 -18.70 -5.43 10.57
N GLU A 343 -19.24 -6.65 10.52
CA GLU A 343 -20.60 -6.97 10.97
C GLU A 343 -20.71 -6.89 12.50
N ASP A 344 -19.70 -7.37 13.23
CA ASP A 344 -19.59 -7.23 14.69
C ASP A 344 -19.57 -5.75 15.10
N LEU A 345 -19.05 -4.87 14.23
CA LEU A 345 -18.90 -3.42 14.47
C LEU A 345 -19.94 -2.58 13.73
N ALA A 346 -21.08 -3.17 13.37
CA ALA A 346 -22.08 -2.55 12.50
C ALA A 346 -22.62 -1.20 13.02
N HIS A 347 -22.67 -0.97 14.34
CA HIS A 347 -23.21 0.26 14.92
C HIS A 347 -22.12 1.16 15.54
N LYS A 348 -22.39 2.47 15.53
CA LYS A 348 -21.51 3.47 16.11
C LYS A 348 -21.30 3.18 17.60
N GLY A 349 -20.03 3.09 18.01
CA GLY A 349 -19.65 2.93 19.40
C GLY A 349 -19.56 1.50 19.91
N VAL A 350 -19.98 0.49 19.12
CA VAL A 350 -19.93 -0.93 19.53
C VAL A 350 -18.50 -1.38 19.86
N TRP A 351 -17.52 -0.93 19.07
CA TRP A 351 -16.10 -1.15 19.37
C TRP A 351 -15.73 -0.76 20.80
N TRP A 352 -16.20 0.39 21.29
CA TRP A 352 -15.87 0.85 22.65
C TRP A 352 -16.42 -0.07 23.72
N THR A 353 -17.58 -0.68 23.50
CA THR A 353 -18.18 -1.61 24.45
C THR A 353 -17.49 -2.97 24.43
N LEU A 354 -17.13 -3.47 23.24
CA LEU A 354 -16.47 -4.76 23.06
C LEU A 354 -15.00 -4.73 23.52
N ALA A 355 -14.23 -3.78 23.01
CA ALA A 355 -12.81 -3.65 23.31
C ALA A 355 -12.54 -3.17 24.75
N PHE A 356 -13.51 -2.50 25.39
CA PHE A 356 -13.40 -2.03 26.78
C PHE A 356 -14.64 -2.41 27.60
N PRO A 357 -14.73 -3.66 28.08
CA PRO A 357 -15.90 -4.14 28.83
C PRO A 357 -16.11 -3.39 30.15
N ASN A 358 -15.03 -3.02 30.85
CA ASN A 358 -15.09 -2.24 32.09
C ASN A 358 -15.56 -0.79 31.80
N GLU A 359 -16.67 -0.40 32.41
CA GLU A 359 -17.31 0.89 32.15
C GLU A 359 -16.47 2.10 32.57
N GLN A 360 -15.88 2.08 33.77
CA GLN A 360 -15.06 3.19 34.26
C GLN A 360 -13.83 3.40 33.37
N TYR A 361 -13.14 2.32 33.03
CA TYR A 361 -11.97 2.35 32.16
C TYR A 361 -12.32 2.82 30.74
N ARG A 362 -13.47 2.36 30.21
CA ARG A 362 -13.98 2.77 28.90
C ARG A 362 -14.24 4.27 28.83
N VAL A 363 -14.86 4.86 29.86
CA VAL A 363 -15.15 6.30 29.90
C VAL A 363 -13.86 7.10 29.86
N ILE A 364 -12.89 6.77 30.72
CA ILE A 364 -11.59 7.47 30.80
C ILE A 364 -10.85 7.38 29.46
N THR A 365 -10.76 6.18 28.90
CA THR A 365 -10.02 5.94 27.64
C THR A 365 -10.68 6.64 26.45
N ARG A 366 -12.02 6.64 26.41
CA ARG A 366 -12.77 7.32 25.34
C ARG A 366 -12.61 8.83 25.40
N GLU A 367 -12.56 9.43 26.60
CA GLU A 367 -12.28 10.87 26.74
C GLU A 367 -10.85 11.22 26.32
N ARG A 368 -9.86 10.40 26.70
CA ARG A 368 -8.47 10.54 26.19
C ARG A 368 -8.42 10.49 24.66
N TRP A 369 -9.12 9.53 24.06
CA TRP A 369 -9.22 9.40 22.60
C TRP A 369 -9.86 10.61 21.94
N LYS A 370 -11.00 11.10 22.46
CA LYS A 370 -11.66 12.30 21.92
C LYS A 370 -10.74 13.53 21.97
N LYS A 371 -10.01 13.70 23.08
CA LYS A 371 -9.04 14.80 23.23
C LYS A 371 -7.91 14.66 22.19
N TYR A 372 -7.31 13.48 22.09
CA TYR A 372 -6.26 13.19 21.11
C TYR A 372 -6.72 13.42 19.67
N ALA A 373 -7.86 12.82 19.27
CA ALA A 373 -8.40 12.94 17.93
C ALA A 373 -8.72 14.41 17.56
N ARG A 374 -9.21 15.22 18.51
CA ARG A 374 -9.46 16.64 18.29
C ARG A 374 -8.17 17.43 18.08
N SER A 375 -7.14 17.18 18.87
CA SER A 375 -5.83 17.84 18.68
C SER A 375 -5.20 17.47 17.34
N VAL A 376 -5.27 16.21 16.93
CA VAL A 376 -4.79 15.78 15.60
C VAL A 376 -5.54 16.48 14.47
N LEU A 377 -6.87 16.60 14.56
CA LEU A 377 -7.69 17.33 13.58
C LEU A 377 -7.33 18.81 13.48
N ASN A 378 -6.91 19.42 14.59
CA ASN A 378 -6.47 20.81 14.65
C ASN A 378 -5.00 21.00 14.17
N GLY A 379 -4.30 19.91 13.79
CA GLY A 379 -2.88 19.95 13.44
C GLY A 379 -1.95 20.15 14.64
N GLU A 380 -2.43 19.94 15.86
CA GLU A 380 -1.66 20.04 17.09
C GLU A 380 -0.84 18.76 17.33
N GLN A 381 0.33 18.91 17.95
CA GLN A 381 1.11 17.77 18.40
C GLN A 381 0.45 17.17 19.65
N ALA A 382 0.03 15.90 19.56
CA ALA A 382 -0.62 15.20 20.66
C ALA A 382 -0.01 13.81 20.87
N THR A 383 0.06 13.37 22.13
CA THR A 383 0.56 12.03 22.47
C THR A 383 -0.50 10.98 22.12
N PRO A 384 -0.16 9.95 21.33
CA PRO A 384 -1.04 8.83 21.04
C PRO A 384 -1.61 8.18 22.30
N VAL A 385 -2.85 7.69 22.20
CA VAL A 385 -3.48 7.02 23.34
C VAL A 385 -2.97 5.59 23.39
N GLN A 386 -2.43 5.17 24.53
CA GLN A 386 -2.19 3.78 24.87
C GLN A 386 -3.32 3.26 25.75
N ALA A 387 -3.87 2.09 25.42
CA ALA A 387 -4.84 1.39 26.26
C ALA A 387 -4.83 -0.13 26.05
N THR A 388 -5.26 -0.86 27.07
CA THR A 388 -5.52 -2.29 27.01
C THR A 388 -6.86 -2.54 26.34
N VAL A 389 -6.87 -3.34 25.27
CA VAL A 389 -8.09 -3.76 24.58
C VAL A 389 -8.36 -5.25 24.81
N THR A 390 -9.64 -5.61 24.86
CA THR A 390 -10.10 -7.00 24.86
C THR A 390 -10.44 -7.44 23.43
N CYS A 391 -9.85 -8.55 22.98
CA CYS A 391 -10.14 -9.17 21.69
C CYS A 391 -11.38 -10.08 21.78
N LYS A 392 -11.89 -10.53 20.64
CA LYS A 392 -13.11 -11.36 20.56
C LYS A 392 -13.00 -12.69 21.31
N ASP A 393 -11.80 -13.25 21.39
CA ASP A 393 -11.49 -14.48 22.13
C ASP A 393 -11.27 -14.27 23.65
N GLY A 394 -11.36 -13.01 24.11
CA GLY A 394 -11.12 -12.63 25.51
C GLY A 394 -9.67 -12.28 25.84
N SER A 395 -8.71 -12.50 24.92
CA SER A 395 -7.33 -12.10 25.12
C SER A 395 -7.20 -10.57 25.24
N LYS A 396 -6.21 -10.11 26.00
CA LYS A 396 -5.94 -8.68 26.19
C LYS A 396 -4.70 -8.28 25.40
N ARG A 397 -4.74 -7.10 24.78
CA ARG A 397 -3.61 -6.53 24.04
C ARG A 397 -3.38 -5.09 24.46
N GLU A 398 -2.12 -4.68 24.56
CA GLU A 398 -1.72 -3.29 24.75
C GLU A 398 -1.60 -2.60 23.41
N ILE A 399 -2.47 -1.61 23.17
CA ILE A 399 -2.59 -0.95 21.86
C ILE A 399 -2.31 0.54 21.99
N VAL A 400 -1.50 1.04 21.07
CA VAL A 400 -1.37 2.49 20.80
C VAL A 400 -2.22 2.87 19.60
N PHE A 401 -3.18 3.77 19.81
CA PHE A 401 -4.07 4.28 18.76
C PHE A 401 -3.46 5.52 18.10
N LEU A 402 -3.27 5.44 16.80
CA LEU A 402 -2.87 6.55 15.95
C LEU A 402 -4.04 6.95 15.07
N TYR A 403 -4.37 8.23 15.04
CA TYR A 403 -5.44 8.78 14.24
C TYR A 403 -4.87 9.66 13.16
N SER A 404 -5.40 9.56 11.94
CA SER A 404 -5.16 10.50 10.86
C SER A 404 -6.45 10.70 10.09
N VAL A 405 -6.57 11.80 9.36
CA VAL A 405 -7.69 12.04 8.45
C VAL A 405 -7.20 12.08 7.03
N PHE A 406 -7.96 11.45 6.14
CA PHE A 406 -7.77 11.49 4.70
C PHE A 406 -9.11 11.89 4.08
N ASP A 407 -9.18 13.14 3.59
CA ASP A 407 -10.41 13.76 3.09
C ASP A 407 -11.53 13.73 4.16
N ASP A 408 -12.68 13.11 3.89
CA ASP A 408 -13.79 12.94 4.84
C ASP A 408 -13.73 11.66 5.70
N MET A 409 -12.64 10.88 5.61
CA MET A 409 -12.47 9.61 6.31
C MET A 409 -11.38 9.66 7.39
N GLY A 410 -11.68 9.08 8.55
CA GLY A 410 -10.73 8.89 9.64
C GLY A 410 -10.03 7.54 9.54
N VAL A 411 -8.70 7.53 9.48
CA VAL A 411 -7.89 6.31 9.56
C VAL A 411 -7.42 6.14 10.98
N VAL A 412 -7.71 5.00 11.59
CA VAL A 412 -7.14 4.59 12.87
C VAL A 412 -6.16 3.44 12.63
N ALA A 413 -4.91 3.64 13.01
CA ALA A 413 -3.91 2.58 13.07
C ALA A 413 -3.71 2.13 14.52
N PHE A 414 -3.58 0.82 14.73
CA PHE A 414 -3.46 0.23 16.07
C PHE A 414 -2.10 -0.47 16.16
N SER A 415 -1.16 0.12 16.89
CA SER A 415 0.13 -0.52 17.12
C SER A 415 0.02 -1.45 18.33
N ASP A 416 0.17 -2.76 18.10
CA ASP A 416 0.29 -3.74 19.18
C ASP A 416 1.67 -3.62 19.82
N ILE A 417 1.69 -3.29 21.11
CA ILE A 417 2.90 -3.17 21.92
C ILE A 417 2.89 -4.14 23.10
N THR A 418 2.02 -5.16 23.07
CA THR A 418 1.84 -6.13 24.16
C THR A 418 3.16 -6.79 24.54
N GLU A 419 3.89 -7.32 23.55
CA GLU A 419 5.19 -7.97 23.79
C GLU A 419 6.21 -7.02 24.43
N ARG A 420 6.19 -5.73 24.06
CA ARG A 420 7.11 -4.73 24.62
C ARG A 420 6.77 -4.44 26.08
N VAL A 421 5.50 -4.18 26.38
CA VAL A 421 5.04 -3.90 27.76
C VAL A 421 5.30 -5.11 28.65
N GLU A 422 4.97 -6.32 28.20
CA GLU A 422 5.27 -7.54 28.96
C GLU A 422 6.77 -7.76 29.17
N ALA A 423 7.61 -7.43 28.18
CA ALA A 423 9.06 -7.53 28.34
C ALA A 423 9.61 -6.50 29.33
N GLU A 424 9.07 -5.28 29.33
CA GLU A 424 9.40 -4.23 30.31
C GLU A 424 8.98 -4.66 31.72
N ASP A 425 7.77 -5.20 31.90
CA ASP A 425 7.28 -5.71 33.18
C ASP A 425 8.13 -6.89 33.69
N ARG A 426 8.46 -7.86 32.82
CA ARG A 426 9.37 -8.97 33.17
C ARG A 426 10.76 -8.47 33.59
N LEU A 427 11.29 -7.45 32.91
CA LEU A 427 12.58 -6.87 33.25
C LEU A 427 12.53 -6.17 34.61
N GLN A 428 11.46 -5.43 34.91
CA GLN A 428 11.24 -4.82 36.22
C GLN A 428 11.15 -5.87 37.33
N GLU A 429 10.46 -6.99 37.08
CA GLU A 429 10.38 -8.12 38.00
C GLU A 429 11.78 -8.72 38.26
N TYR A 430 12.57 -8.98 37.21
CA TYR A 430 13.95 -9.46 37.37
C TYR A 430 14.83 -8.47 38.13
N ILE A 431 14.73 -7.16 37.85
CA ILE A 431 15.47 -6.12 38.58
C ILE A 431 15.08 -6.16 40.06
N ALA A 432 13.79 -6.26 40.38
CA ALA A 432 13.32 -6.34 41.75
C ALA A 432 13.85 -7.60 42.48
N ILE A 433 13.86 -8.76 41.80
CA ILE A 433 14.41 -10.00 42.35
C ILE A 433 15.92 -9.86 42.61
N VAL A 434 16.69 -9.32 41.66
CA VAL A 434 18.13 -9.11 41.84
C VAL A 434 18.39 -8.11 42.98
N ASP A 435 17.66 -7.01 43.01
CA ASP A 435 17.75 -5.99 44.03
C ASP A 435 17.47 -6.55 45.44
N ASP A 436 16.50 -7.46 45.55
CA ASP A 436 16.16 -8.13 46.81
C ASP A 436 17.05 -9.31 47.17
N ASN A 437 17.87 -9.88 46.29
CA ASN A 437 18.60 -11.13 46.62
C ASN A 437 20.11 -11.04 46.41
N VAL A 438 20.61 -10.03 45.70
CA VAL A 438 22.03 -9.89 45.38
C VAL A 438 22.57 -8.60 45.96
N LEU A 439 23.71 -8.69 46.65
CA LEU A 439 24.38 -7.52 47.21
C LEU A 439 25.05 -6.75 46.07
N VAL A 440 24.47 -5.62 45.67
CA VAL A 440 24.96 -4.79 44.56
C VAL A 440 25.21 -3.37 45.06
N VAL A 441 26.38 -2.84 44.72
CA VAL A 441 26.74 -1.44 45.01
C VAL A 441 27.27 -0.82 43.73
N ARG A 442 26.63 0.24 43.25
CA ARG A 442 27.09 1.02 42.10
C ARG A 442 27.79 2.28 42.59
N MET A 443 28.92 2.58 41.97
CA MET A 443 29.78 3.71 42.33
C MET A 443 30.23 4.49 41.10
N ASP A 444 30.61 5.74 41.32
CA ASP A 444 31.28 6.56 40.31
C ASP A 444 32.78 6.20 40.17
N ILE A 445 33.52 6.99 39.38
CA ILE A 445 34.96 6.78 39.18
C ILE A 445 35.83 6.99 40.43
N ASN A 446 35.30 7.70 41.44
CA ASN A 446 35.96 7.99 42.71
C ASN A 446 35.53 7.02 43.82
N LEU A 447 34.80 5.94 43.48
CA LEU A 447 34.25 4.96 44.43
C LEU A 447 33.20 5.54 45.38
N VAL A 448 32.55 6.64 44.98
CA VAL A 448 31.41 7.21 45.68
C VAL A 448 30.16 6.44 45.30
N ILE A 449 29.41 5.99 46.30
CA ILE A 449 28.21 5.17 46.12
C ILE A 449 27.09 6.00 45.48
N GLN A 450 26.56 5.51 44.36
CA GLN A 450 25.51 6.11 43.54
C GLN A 450 24.18 5.35 43.65
N SER A 451 24.23 4.04 43.93
CA SER A 451 23.04 3.23 44.22
C SER A 451 23.46 1.97 44.96
N VAL A 452 22.55 1.42 45.76
CA VAL A 452 22.75 0.16 46.49
C VAL A 452 21.50 -0.69 46.38
N SER A 453 21.69 -2.01 46.38
CA SER A 453 20.54 -2.91 46.37
C SER A 453 19.87 -3.03 47.74
N ARG A 454 18.58 -3.36 47.76
CA ARG A 454 17.86 -3.65 49.03
C ARG A 454 18.51 -4.77 49.82
N ALA A 455 19.07 -5.78 49.15
CA ALA A 455 19.83 -6.84 49.81
C ALA A 455 21.08 -6.30 50.53
N PHE A 456 21.81 -5.35 49.93
CA PHE A 456 22.96 -4.70 50.56
C PHE A 456 22.55 -3.85 51.77
N CYS A 457 21.47 -3.08 51.66
CA CYS A 457 20.93 -2.30 52.78
C CYS A 457 20.59 -3.20 53.99
N ARG A 458 19.92 -4.33 53.76
CA ARG A 458 19.53 -5.25 54.85
C ARG A 458 20.72 -5.86 55.58
N ILE A 459 21.75 -6.33 54.87
CA ILE A 459 22.93 -6.93 55.52
C ILE A 459 23.84 -5.90 56.18
N SER A 460 23.97 -4.70 55.58
CA SER A 460 24.81 -3.64 56.14
C SER A 460 24.11 -2.82 57.23
N GLU A 461 22.79 -3.00 57.39
CA GLU A 461 21.92 -2.31 58.34
C GLU A 461 21.82 -0.80 58.12
N TYR A 462 22.21 -0.33 56.93
CA TYR A 462 22.05 1.04 56.49
C TYR A 462 20.82 1.19 55.59
N GLU A 463 20.21 2.37 55.62
CA GLU A 463 19.26 2.77 54.59
C GLU A 463 20.00 3.32 53.36
N GLU A 464 19.39 3.18 52.16
CA GLU A 464 20.01 3.63 50.92
C GLU A 464 20.43 5.11 50.99
N GLY A 465 19.53 5.99 51.46
CA GLY A 465 19.81 7.42 51.59
C GLY A 465 20.99 7.76 52.51
N GLU A 466 21.36 6.87 53.43
CA GLU A 466 22.52 7.04 54.30
C GLU A 466 23.84 6.65 53.59
N LEU A 467 23.77 5.74 52.62
CA LEU A 467 24.93 5.24 51.87
C LEU A 467 25.25 6.08 50.63
N LEU A 468 24.24 6.68 50.00
CA LEU A 468 24.43 7.53 48.82
C LEU A 468 25.38 8.68 49.12
N GLY A 469 26.39 8.86 48.27
CA GLY A 469 27.41 9.90 48.41
C GLY A 469 28.57 9.56 49.35
N ARG A 470 28.53 8.45 50.09
CA ARG A 470 29.67 7.95 50.86
C ARG A 470 30.68 7.22 49.99
N THR A 471 31.92 7.15 50.43
CA THR A 471 32.94 6.34 49.77
C THR A 471 32.84 4.89 50.24
N ALA A 472 32.92 3.92 49.33
CA ALA A 472 32.78 2.50 49.69
C ALA A 472 33.81 1.99 50.73
N PHE A 473 34.97 2.64 50.85
CA PHE A 473 35.99 2.32 51.85
C PHE A 473 35.55 2.60 53.30
N GLU A 474 34.59 3.50 53.51
CA GLU A 474 34.07 3.82 54.85
C GLU A 474 33.33 2.64 55.49
N LEU A 475 32.96 1.64 54.70
CA LEU A 475 32.25 0.44 55.14
C LEU A 475 33.20 -0.74 55.42
N PHE A 476 34.51 -0.56 55.21
CA PHE A 476 35.50 -1.65 55.37
C PHE A 476 36.04 -1.62 56.79
N HIS A 477 36.30 -2.80 57.35
CA HIS A 477 37.03 -2.91 58.62
C HIS A 477 38.52 -2.59 58.41
N ASP A 478 39.18 -1.99 59.40
CA ASP A 478 40.58 -1.55 59.33
C ASP A 478 41.55 -2.65 58.87
N ASP A 479 41.41 -3.87 59.42
CA ASP A 479 42.18 -5.06 59.00
C ASP A 479 42.17 -5.31 57.48
N SER A 480 41.05 -5.04 56.79
CA SER A 480 40.92 -5.27 55.35
C SER A 480 41.32 -4.07 54.50
N LEU A 481 41.46 -2.87 55.08
CA LEU A 481 41.77 -1.66 54.32
C LEU A 481 43.13 -1.75 53.62
N SER A 482 44.16 -2.27 54.29
CA SER A 482 45.52 -2.31 53.74
C SER A 482 45.66 -3.35 52.61
N GLU A 483 45.10 -4.54 52.82
CA GLU A 483 45.17 -5.68 51.91
C GLU A 483 44.31 -5.46 50.65
N VAL A 484 43.08 -4.97 50.82
CA VAL A 484 42.17 -4.72 49.71
C VAL A 484 42.61 -3.51 48.89
N ARG A 485 43.06 -2.42 49.52
CA ARG A 485 43.36 -1.15 48.83
C ARG A 485 44.46 -1.29 47.78
N SER A 486 45.51 -2.04 48.07
CA SER A 486 46.64 -2.21 47.13
C SER A 486 46.20 -2.93 45.86
N GLY A 487 45.57 -4.10 45.99
CA GLY A 487 45.11 -4.87 44.83
C GLY A 487 43.90 -4.25 44.10
N LEU A 488 43.05 -3.52 44.82
CA LEU A 488 41.89 -2.84 44.24
C LEU A 488 42.32 -1.66 43.36
N LEU A 489 43.20 -0.79 43.85
CA LEU A 489 43.65 0.39 43.11
C LEU A 489 44.38 0.01 41.82
N GLU A 490 45.26 -0.99 41.85
CA GLU A 490 45.94 -1.49 40.65
C GLU A 490 44.95 -1.94 39.56
N ASN A 491 43.93 -2.71 39.93
CA ASN A 491 42.93 -3.21 38.98
C ASN A 491 41.99 -2.11 38.48
N ILE A 492 41.62 -1.16 39.35
CA ILE A 492 40.80 0.01 39.03
C ILE A 492 41.47 0.88 37.95
N TYR A 493 42.77 1.13 38.07
CA TYR A 493 43.53 1.90 37.08
C TYR A 493 43.74 1.12 35.79
N ALA A 494 43.93 -0.20 35.88
CA ALA A 494 44.08 -1.07 34.71
C ALA A 494 42.75 -1.37 33.97
N GLY A 495 41.60 -0.94 34.51
CA GLY A 495 40.28 -1.25 33.94
C GLY A 495 39.93 -2.73 33.99
N LYS A 496 40.49 -3.48 34.95
CA LYS A 496 40.28 -4.92 35.14
C LYS A 496 39.25 -5.18 36.24
N VAL A 497 38.65 -6.36 36.19
CA VAL A 497 37.78 -6.85 37.26
C VAL A 497 38.64 -7.20 38.47
N TRP A 498 38.32 -6.65 39.63
CA TRP A 498 38.93 -7.04 40.89
C TRP A 498 38.05 -8.08 41.60
N LYS A 499 38.68 -9.06 42.27
CA LYS A 499 38.00 -10.06 43.09
C LYS A 499 38.72 -10.22 44.42
N GLY A 500 37.98 -10.28 45.52
CA GLY A 500 38.57 -10.51 46.83
C GLY A 500 37.53 -10.63 47.95
N GLU A 501 38.00 -11.03 49.13
CA GLU A 501 37.21 -11.06 50.35
C GLU A 501 37.38 -9.73 51.09
N ILE A 502 36.28 -9.15 51.57
CA ILE A 502 36.25 -7.87 52.26
C ILE A 502 35.55 -8.08 53.59
N LYS A 503 36.25 -7.79 54.69
CA LYS A 503 35.68 -7.65 56.03
C LYS A 503 35.04 -6.27 56.14
N ARG A 504 33.76 -6.23 56.46
CA ARG A 504 32.94 -5.01 56.51
C ARG A 504 32.36 -4.80 57.89
N VAL A 505 31.93 -3.57 58.14
CA VAL A 505 31.28 -3.15 59.38
C VAL A 505 29.85 -2.69 59.06
N THR A 506 28.87 -3.14 59.83
CA THR A 506 27.48 -2.69 59.73
C THR A 506 27.32 -1.31 60.36
N LYS A 507 26.13 -0.72 60.22
CA LYS A 507 25.77 0.56 60.87
C LYS A 507 26.02 0.56 62.39
N TYR A 508 25.81 -0.56 63.06
CA TYR A 508 25.92 -0.68 64.51
C TYR A 508 27.28 -1.23 64.99
N GLY A 509 28.22 -1.47 64.08
CA GLY A 509 29.58 -1.91 64.41
C GLY A 509 29.80 -3.42 64.31
N ASP A 510 28.79 -4.20 63.92
CA ASP A 510 28.94 -5.64 63.72
C ASP A 510 29.77 -5.96 62.48
N ILE A 511 30.44 -7.11 62.49
CA ILE A 511 31.34 -7.53 61.41
C ILE A 511 30.65 -8.56 60.52
N PHE A 512 30.69 -8.33 59.21
CA PHE A 512 30.27 -9.30 58.21
C PHE A 512 31.31 -9.40 57.09
N TRP A 513 31.39 -10.57 56.46
CA TRP A 513 32.34 -10.86 55.40
C TRP A 513 31.65 -10.97 54.06
N THR A 514 32.25 -10.33 53.05
CA THR A 514 31.73 -10.39 51.68
C THR A 514 32.80 -10.86 50.71
N GLN A 515 32.47 -11.83 49.85
CA GLN A 515 33.25 -12.12 48.66
C GLN A 515 32.75 -11.19 47.55
N SER A 516 33.59 -10.28 47.08
CA SER A 516 33.18 -9.18 46.20
C SER A 516 33.91 -9.23 44.86
N MET A 517 33.19 -8.93 43.79
CA MET A 517 33.73 -8.69 42.45
C MET A 517 33.39 -7.25 42.03
N LEU A 518 34.43 -6.46 41.74
CA LEU A 518 34.26 -5.08 41.29
C LEU A 518 34.48 -5.00 39.77
N HIS A 519 33.42 -4.66 39.04
CA HIS A 519 33.41 -4.53 37.59
C HIS A 519 33.49 -3.05 37.16
N PRO A 520 34.42 -2.67 36.28
CA PRO A 520 34.41 -1.34 35.68
C PRO A 520 33.23 -1.21 34.70
N VAL A 521 32.51 -0.10 34.76
CA VAL A 521 31.40 0.22 33.86
C VAL A 521 31.85 1.27 32.87
N PHE A 522 31.61 1.00 31.59
CA PHE A 522 31.94 1.90 30.48
C PHE A 522 30.69 2.38 29.78
N LYS A 523 30.65 3.66 29.43
CA LYS A 523 29.63 4.25 28.55
C LYS A 523 30.36 4.90 27.37
N ASN A 524 30.05 4.46 26.15
CA ASN A 524 30.72 4.91 24.93
C ASN A 524 32.26 4.78 24.98
N GLY A 525 32.78 3.70 25.58
CA GLY A 525 34.22 3.45 25.73
C GLY A 525 34.90 4.22 26.87
N ILE A 526 34.22 5.16 27.53
CA ILE A 526 34.73 5.92 28.67
C ILE A 526 34.30 5.24 29.96
N LYS A 527 35.25 4.99 30.87
CA LYS A 527 34.96 4.45 32.21
C LYS A 527 34.14 5.48 33.01
N THR A 528 32.92 5.12 33.40
CA THR A 528 32.00 6.00 34.13
C THR A 528 31.89 5.65 35.61
N GLY A 529 32.40 4.50 36.03
CA GLY A 529 32.36 4.06 37.43
C GLY A 529 32.53 2.56 37.59
N PHE A 530 32.00 2.02 38.67
CA PHE A 530 32.14 0.62 39.03
C PHE A 530 30.83 0.03 39.55
N VAL A 531 30.65 -1.28 39.39
CA VAL A 531 29.58 -2.05 40.03
C VAL A 531 30.23 -3.18 40.81
N SER A 532 29.99 -3.19 42.12
CA SER A 532 30.36 -4.30 43.01
C SER A 532 29.20 -5.27 43.08
N ILE A 533 29.48 -6.55 42.84
CA ILE A 533 28.57 -7.66 43.12
C ILE A 533 29.22 -8.49 44.22
N SER A 534 28.49 -8.73 45.30
CA SER A 534 29.02 -9.37 46.49
C SER A 534 28.13 -10.51 46.97
N ALA A 535 28.76 -11.52 47.57
CA ALA A 535 28.09 -12.60 48.28
C ALA A 535 28.50 -12.55 49.77
N ASP A 536 27.54 -12.77 50.67
CA ASP A 536 27.83 -12.94 52.08
C ASP A 536 28.52 -14.29 52.32
N ILE A 537 29.68 -14.25 52.97
CA ILE A 537 30.46 -15.42 53.35
C ILE A 537 30.73 -15.47 54.87
N THR A 538 29.96 -14.72 55.66
CA THR A 538 30.14 -14.62 57.12
C THR A 538 30.04 -15.98 57.80
N ASP A 539 29.03 -16.79 57.46
CA ASP A 539 28.88 -18.14 58.01
C ASP A 539 30.01 -19.07 57.57
N LYS A 540 30.44 -18.97 56.30
CA LYS A 540 31.59 -19.72 55.80
C LYS A 540 32.84 -19.39 56.61
N LYS A 541 33.09 -18.11 56.89
CA LYS A 541 34.23 -17.66 57.72
C LYS A 541 34.10 -18.11 59.17
N ARG A 542 32.89 -18.08 59.74
CA ARG A 542 32.65 -18.61 61.10
C ARG A 542 32.95 -20.10 61.18
N ILE A 543 32.54 -20.89 60.18
CA ILE A 543 32.84 -22.32 60.09
C ILE A 543 34.35 -22.56 59.94
N GLU A 544 35.03 -21.78 59.09
CA GLU A 544 36.48 -21.86 58.89
C GLU A 544 37.24 -21.68 60.22
N ILE A 545 36.88 -20.65 61.00
CA ILE A 545 37.48 -20.39 62.32
C ILE A 545 37.18 -21.54 63.30
N ILE A 546 35.92 -21.96 63.43
CA ILE A 546 35.53 -23.05 64.35
C ILE A 546 36.21 -24.37 63.96
N SER A 547 36.48 -24.60 62.68
CA SER A 547 37.14 -25.80 62.19
C SER A 547 38.62 -25.89 62.59
N VAL A 548 39.27 -24.76 62.92
CA VAL A 548 40.72 -24.71 63.23
C VAL A 548 41.02 -24.36 64.70
N THR A 549 40.01 -23.98 65.49
CA THR A 549 40.16 -23.64 66.92
C THR A 549 39.44 -24.64 67.84
N ASP A 550 40.01 -24.90 69.02
CA ASP A 550 39.37 -25.69 70.07
C ASP A 550 38.28 -24.86 70.77
N LYS A 551 37.04 -25.37 70.81
CA LYS A 551 35.87 -24.64 71.32
C LYS A 551 35.96 -24.27 72.79
N LEU A 552 36.66 -25.06 73.60
CA LEU A 552 36.77 -24.82 75.04
C LEU A 552 37.82 -23.77 75.36
N THR A 553 39.00 -23.89 74.74
CA THR A 553 40.20 -23.14 75.13
C THR A 553 40.53 -21.96 74.20
N GLY A 554 39.92 -21.90 73.01
CA GLY A 554 40.12 -20.81 72.03
C GLY A 554 41.47 -20.80 71.31
N ILE A 555 42.36 -21.76 71.61
CA ILE A 555 43.62 -21.98 70.88
C ILE A 555 43.38 -22.91 69.68
N PHE A 556 44.42 -23.20 68.89
CA PHE A 556 44.27 -24.08 67.74
C PHE A 556 43.86 -25.51 68.14
N ASN A 557 43.08 -26.18 67.31
CA ASN A 557 42.74 -27.58 67.50
C ASN A 557 43.73 -28.49 66.76
N ARG A 558 43.58 -29.81 66.96
CA ARG A 558 44.41 -30.82 66.30
C ARG A 558 44.48 -30.66 64.77
N MET A 559 43.37 -30.38 64.10
CA MET A 559 43.34 -30.22 62.64
C MET A 559 44.30 -29.12 62.19
N LYS A 560 44.32 -27.98 62.88
CA LYS A 560 45.23 -26.89 62.56
C LYS A 560 46.68 -27.22 62.91
N LEU A 561 46.92 -27.94 63.99
CA LEU A 561 48.25 -28.39 64.37
C LEU A 561 48.83 -29.35 63.31
N ASP A 562 48.04 -30.29 62.81
CA ASP A 562 48.43 -31.20 61.72
C ASP A 562 48.82 -30.43 60.45
N GLU A 563 48.03 -29.43 60.06
CA GLU A 563 48.31 -28.55 58.92
C GLU A 563 49.66 -27.81 59.08
N VAL A 564 49.92 -27.26 60.27
CA VAL A 564 51.16 -26.54 60.55
C VAL A 564 52.35 -27.49 60.58
N LEU A 565 52.22 -28.68 61.19
CA LEU A 565 53.28 -29.70 61.20
C LEU A 565 53.71 -30.08 59.79
N LEU A 566 52.75 -30.29 58.88
CA LEU A 566 53.04 -30.57 57.47
C LEU A 566 53.73 -29.39 56.77
N THR A 567 53.28 -28.17 57.06
CA THR A 567 53.87 -26.95 56.49
C THR A 567 55.31 -26.74 56.94
N GLU A 568 55.60 -26.91 58.22
CA GLU A 568 56.96 -26.80 58.77
C GLU A 568 57.85 -27.95 58.29
N PHE A 569 57.32 -29.16 58.12
CA PHE A 569 58.08 -30.26 57.52
C PHE A 569 58.51 -29.95 56.09
N ALA A 570 57.61 -29.37 55.29
CA ALA A 570 57.94 -28.92 53.94
C ALA A 570 59.04 -27.83 53.95
N ARG A 571 59.01 -26.91 54.93
CA ARG A 571 60.07 -25.90 55.12
C ARG A 571 61.39 -26.53 55.53
N PHE A 572 61.39 -27.47 56.47
CA PHE A 572 62.59 -28.23 56.86
C PHE A 572 63.21 -28.97 55.67
N ARG A 573 62.40 -29.68 54.87
CA ARG A 573 62.86 -30.38 53.66
C ARG A 573 63.47 -29.46 52.62
N ARG A 574 62.98 -28.22 52.51
CA ARG A 574 63.41 -27.26 51.49
C ARG A 574 64.61 -26.42 51.92
N PHE A 575 64.64 -25.99 53.17
CA PHE A 575 65.60 -25.00 53.68
C PHE A 575 66.54 -25.55 54.75
N GLY A 576 66.35 -26.78 55.20
CA GLY A 576 67.14 -27.40 56.27
C GLY A 576 66.94 -26.75 57.65
N GLN A 577 65.93 -25.89 57.82
CA GLN A 577 65.68 -25.21 59.09
C GLN A 577 65.01 -26.16 60.09
N PRO A 578 65.67 -26.50 61.21
CA PRO A 578 65.11 -27.41 62.20
C PRO A 578 63.97 -26.74 62.96
N TYR A 579 62.94 -27.51 63.28
CA TYR A 579 61.89 -27.12 64.23
C TYR A 579 61.66 -28.26 65.22
N SER A 580 61.10 -27.91 66.37
CA SER A 580 60.88 -28.87 67.46
C SER A 580 59.44 -28.84 67.93
N LEU A 581 59.04 -29.92 68.57
CA LEU A 581 57.73 -30.18 69.10
C LEU A 581 57.79 -30.36 70.60
N ILE A 582 56.89 -29.70 71.31
CA ILE A 582 56.64 -29.94 72.73
C ILE A 582 55.23 -30.50 72.85
N VAL A 583 55.08 -31.69 73.41
CA VAL A 583 53.80 -32.28 73.79
C VAL A 583 53.74 -32.33 75.31
N PHE A 584 52.64 -31.90 75.90
CA PHE A 584 52.51 -31.86 77.35
C PHE A 584 51.09 -32.11 77.81
N ASP A 585 50.98 -32.57 79.05
CA ASP A 585 49.72 -33.02 79.65
C ASP A 585 49.69 -32.67 81.14
N ILE A 586 48.48 -32.39 81.64
CA ILE A 586 48.25 -32.01 83.04
C ILE A 586 48.35 -33.24 83.94
N ASP A 587 49.30 -33.20 84.87
CA ASP A 587 49.54 -34.29 85.79
C ASP A 587 48.32 -34.52 86.70
N PHE A 588 47.80 -35.75 86.67
CA PHE A 588 46.64 -36.18 87.45
C PHE A 588 45.34 -35.42 87.15
N PHE A 589 45.13 -34.92 85.94
CA PHE A 589 43.92 -34.18 85.57
C PHE A 589 42.61 -34.89 85.92
N LYS A 590 42.55 -36.21 85.76
CA LYS A 590 41.39 -37.00 86.21
C LYS A 590 41.02 -36.77 87.68
N ARG A 591 42.01 -36.64 88.58
CA ARG A 591 41.76 -36.33 90.00
C ARG A 591 41.16 -34.94 90.20
N VAL A 592 41.51 -33.98 89.34
CA VAL A 592 40.91 -32.65 89.35
C VAL A 592 39.43 -32.75 89.03
N ASN A 593 39.08 -33.44 87.94
CA ASN A 593 37.68 -33.66 87.56
C ASN A 593 36.90 -34.45 88.62
N ASP A 594 37.51 -35.51 89.19
CA ASP A 594 36.86 -36.34 90.20
C ASP A 594 36.65 -35.58 91.53
N THR A 595 37.48 -34.57 91.84
CA THR A 595 37.42 -33.81 93.11
C THR A 595 36.58 -32.54 93.01
N TYR A 596 36.73 -31.79 91.91
CA TYR A 596 36.14 -30.45 91.73
C TYR A 596 35.05 -30.41 90.65
N GLY A 597 34.84 -31.52 89.94
CA GLY A 597 33.89 -31.63 88.84
C GLY A 597 34.47 -31.18 87.50
N HIS A 598 33.78 -31.58 86.42
CA HIS A 598 34.22 -31.29 85.05
C HIS A 598 34.23 -29.79 84.71
N LEU A 599 33.35 -28.98 85.31
CA LEU A 599 33.32 -27.54 85.07
C LEU A 599 34.60 -26.85 85.60
N ALA A 600 35.09 -27.25 86.76
CA ALA A 600 36.35 -26.77 87.30
C ALA A 600 37.54 -27.22 86.44
N GLY A 601 37.50 -28.47 85.94
CA GLY A 601 38.49 -28.96 84.97
C GLY A 601 38.52 -28.17 83.66
N ASP A 602 37.35 -27.76 83.17
CA ASP A 602 37.22 -26.91 81.99
C ASP A 602 37.84 -25.52 82.21
N GLU A 603 37.65 -24.91 83.38
CA GLU A 603 38.29 -23.64 83.74
C GLU A 603 39.80 -23.77 83.89
N VAL A 604 40.29 -24.89 84.43
CA VAL A 604 41.73 -25.22 84.46
C VAL A 604 42.31 -25.26 83.04
N LEU A 605 41.65 -25.92 82.10
CA LEU A 605 42.10 -26.02 80.71
C LEU A 605 42.15 -24.64 80.04
N LYS A 606 41.15 -23.78 80.25
CA LYS A 606 41.13 -22.40 79.75
C LYS A 606 42.25 -21.56 80.34
N ALA A 607 42.45 -21.62 81.66
CA ALA A 607 43.49 -20.87 82.36
C ALA A 607 44.89 -21.30 81.90
N LEU A 608 45.11 -22.62 81.75
CA LEU A 608 46.36 -23.16 81.24
C LEU A 608 46.63 -22.70 79.80
N ALA A 609 45.63 -22.79 78.92
CA ALA A 609 45.77 -22.33 77.55
C ALA A 609 46.17 -20.85 77.48
N LYS A 610 45.54 -19.98 78.28
CA LYS A 610 45.89 -18.56 78.36
C LYS A 610 47.31 -18.33 78.90
N LEU A 611 47.72 -19.08 79.93
CA LEU A 611 49.06 -19.00 80.52
C LEU A 611 50.14 -19.39 79.51
N ILE A 612 49.95 -20.49 78.78
CA ILE A 612 50.92 -20.97 77.79
C ILE A 612 50.95 -20.03 76.59
N LYS A 613 49.79 -19.60 76.06
CA LYS A 613 49.71 -18.70 74.90
C LYS A 613 50.42 -17.36 75.15
N SER A 614 50.34 -16.82 76.37
CA SER A 614 51.06 -15.59 76.77
C SER A 614 52.54 -15.80 77.09
N SER A 615 53.01 -17.06 77.09
CA SER A 615 54.38 -17.44 77.47
C SER A 615 55.25 -17.89 76.30
N ILE A 616 54.67 -17.97 75.10
CA ILE A 616 55.34 -18.33 73.84
C ILE A 616 55.39 -17.12 72.89
N ARG A 617 56.24 -17.17 71.87
CA ARG A 617 56.34 -16.12 70.84
C ARG A 617 55.23 -16.28 69.79
N GLU A 618 54.97 -15.21 69.05
CA GLU A 618 53.99 -15.19 67.96
C GLU A 618 54.30 -16.21 66.85
N ALA A 619 55.60 -16.48 66.61
CA ALA A 619 56.04 -17.47 65.63
C ALA A 619 55.76 -18.93 66.03
N ASP A 620 55.50 -19.21 67.32
CA ASP A 620 55.18 -20.56 67.78
C ASP A 620 53.68 -20.84 67.67
N VAL A 621 53.34 -22.05 67.22
CA VAL A 621 51.95 -22.48 67.07
C VAL A 621 51.57 -23.36 68.25
N PHE A 622 50.51 -22.97 68.94
CA PHE A 622 50.02 -23.65 70.14
C PHE A 622 48.58 -24.08 69.98
N GLY A 623 48.29 -25.33 70.35
CA GLY A 623 46.96 -25.89 70.27
C GLY A 623 46.73 -27.05 71.22
N ARG A 624 45.47 -27.48 71.30
CA ARG A 624 45.01 -28.62 72.08
C ARG A 624 44.95 -29.86 71.17
N TRP A 625 45.67 -30.91 71.54
CA TRP A 625 45.78 -32.14 70.76
C TRP A 625 44.60 -33.10 71.01
N GLY A 626 44.13 -33.16 72.27
CA GLY A 626 42.94 -33.92 72.68
C GLY A 626 42.87 -34.01 74.21
N GLY A 627 41.68 -34.12 74.81
CA GLY A 627 41.56 -34.28 76.28
C GLY A 627 42.32 -33.20 77.06
N GLU A 628 43.20 -33.57 77.98
CA GLU A 628 44.14 -32.69 78.69
C GLU A 628 45.52 -32.51 78.01
N GLU A 629 45.67 -32.97 76.77
CA GLU A 629 46.93 -32.92 76.00
C GLU A 629 47.02 -31.69 75.12
N PHE A 630 48.19 -31.05 75.15
CA PHE A 630 48.52 -29.83 74.45
C PHE A 630 49.84 -29.96 73.69
N LEU A 631 49.97 -29.15 72.64
CA LEU A 631 51.11 -29.22 71.74
C LEU A 631 51.58 -27.82 71.32
N VAL A 632 52.89 -27.58 71.39
CA VAL A 632 53.56 -26.36 70.92
C VAL A 632 54.56 -26.73 69.82
N ILE A 633 54.37 -26.15 68.63
CA ILE A 633 55.29 -26.24 67.50
C ILE A 633 56.24 -25.04 67.57
N CYS A 634 57.52 -25.33 67.83
CA CYS A 634 58.57 -24.34 67.99
C CYS A 634 59.26 -24.08 66.64
N CYS A 635 58.72 -23.16 65.85
CA CYS A 635 59.14 -22.91 64.47
C CYS A 635 60.59 -22.37 64.38
N GLY A 636 61.48 -23.04 63.66
CA GLY A 636 62.89 -22.62 63.58
C GLY A 636 63.62 -22.72 64.93
N THR A 637 63.31 -23.72 65.74
CA THR A 637 63.96 -23.96 67.04
C THR A 637 64.47 -25.39 67.16
N GLU A 638 65.75 -25.51 67.51
CA GLU A 638 66.42 -26.78 67.78
C GLU A 638 66.00 -27.40 69.12
N LEU A 639 66.35 -28.67 69.32
CA LEU A 639 65.93 -29.48 70.45
C LEU A 639 66.21 -28.83 71.80
N ASP A 640 67.41 -28.27 72.00
CA ASP A 640 67.80 -27.65 73.26
C ASP A 640 67.03 -26.34 73.53
N GLY A 641 66.72 -25.58 72.48
CA GLY A 641 65.87 -24.39 72.59
C GLY A 641 64.44 -24.75 73.02
N ALA A 642 63.87 -25.79 72.41
CA ALA A 642 62.54 -26.28 72.77
C ALA A 642 62.51 -26.91 74.17
N PHE A 643 63.57 -27.61 74.58
CA PHE A 643 63.71 -28.15 75.93
C PHE A 643 63.75 -27.04 76.99
N ASN A 644 64.48 -25.95 76.71
CA ASN A 644 64.52 -24.76 77.57
C ASN A 644 63.15 -24.07 77.65
N LEU A 645 62.43 -23.95 76.52
CA LEU A 645 61.07 -23.41 76.50
C LEU A 645 60.12 -24.29 77.32
N ALA A 646 60.13 -25.61 77.11
CA ALA A 646 59.33 -26.56 77.88
C ALA A 646 59.63 -26.47 79.39
N SER A 647 60.90 -26.35 79.77
CA SER A 647 61.31 -26.20 81.18
C SER A 647 60.79 -24.90 81.81
N LYS A 648 60.79 -23.81 81.03
CA LYS A 648 60.23 -22.52 81.43
C LYS A 648 58.70 -22.61 81.58
N LEU A 649 58.01 -23.24 80.62
CA LEU A 649 56.56 -23.44 80.68
C LEU A 649 56.17 -24.30 81.89
N ARG A 650 56.85 -25.44 82.10
CA ARG A 650 56.66 -26.31 83.27
C ARG A 650 56.75 -25.53 84.58
N ARG A 651 57.81 -24.73 84.76
CA ARG A 651 57.99 -23.91 85.96
C ARG A 651 56.90 -22.85 86.11
N LYS A 652 56.43 -22.25 85.02
CA LYS A 652 55.31 -21.30 85.05
C LYS A 652 54.01 -21.96 85.51
N VAL A 653 53.71 -23.16 85.00
CA VAL A 653 52.51 -23.91 85.41
C VAL A 653 52.58 -24.29 86.89
N GLU A 654 53.71 -24.81 87.35
CA GLU A 654 53.93 -25.18 88.77
C GLU A 654 53.75 -24.01 89.75
N LEU A 655 54.08 -22.80 89.32
CA LEU A 655 53.97 -21.58 90.13
C LEU A 655 52.63 -20.84 89.96
N PHE A 656 51.80 -21.24 88.99
CA PHE A 656 50.54 -20.57 88.71
C PHE A 656 49.44 -21.08 89.64
N GLU A 657 48.70 -20.14 90.23
CA GLU A 657 47.53 -20.44 91.05
C GLU A 657 46.30 -20.58 90.15
N PHE A 658 45.83 -21.80 89.98
CA PHE A 658 44.63 -22.11 89.23
C PHE A 658 43.39 -21.86 90.09
N PRO A 659 42.35 -21.20 89.55
CA PRO A 659 41.08 -21.04 90.25
C PRO A 659 40.56 -22.40 90.74
N GLU A 660 40.09 -22.47 91.98
CA GLU A 660 39.46 -23.64 92.63
C GLU A 660 40.39 -24.85 92.93
N VAL A 661 41.49 -25.01 92.20
CA VAL A 661 42.39 -26.18 92.27
C VAL A 661 43.75 -25.86 92.90
N ASP A 662 44.05 -24.57 93.12
CA ASP A 662 45.30 -24.03 93.67
C ASP A 662 46.52 -24.36 92.79
N LYS A 663 47.17 -25.52 92.96
CA LYS A 663 48.41 -25.85 92.23
C LYS A 663 48.29 -27.09 91.37
N LEU A 664 48.78 -26.96 90.13
CA LEU A 664 48.86 -28.04 89.17
C LEU A 664 50.26 -28.16 88.60
N THR A 665 50.57 -29.35 88.09
CA THR A 665 51.84 -29.63 87.42
C THR A 665 51.55 -30.22 86.05
N CYS A 666 52.51 -30.07 85.14
CA CYS A 666 52.44 -30.68 83.81
C CYS A 666 53.75 -31.41 83.54
N SER A 667 53.64 -32.53 82.84
CA SER A 667 54.76 -33.27 82.28
C SER A 667 54.91 -32.91 80.81
N PHE A 668 56.15 -32.81 80.32
CA PHE A 668 56.46 -32.37 78.96
C PHE A 668 57.39 -33.38 78.27
N GLY A 669 57.08 -33.70 77.03
CA GLY A 669 57.94 -34.44 76.11
C GLY A 669 58.37 -33.54 74.94
N VAL A 670 59.64 -33.58 74.57
CA VAL A 670 60.21 -32.71 73.53
C VAL A 670 60.90 -33.53 72.45
N ALA A 671 60.64 -33.25 71.18
CA ALA A 671 61.31 -33.90 70.06
C ALA A 671 61.62 -32.90 68.94
N GLN A 672 62.77 -33.03 68.29
CA GLN A 672 63.12 -32.26 67.09
C GLN A 672 62.78 -33.06 65.83
N ILE A 673 62.41 -32.38 64.74
CA ILE A 673 62.20 -33.02 63.44
C ILE A 673 63.47 -33.72 62.92
N ASP A 674 63.28 -34.86 62.26
CA ASP A 674 64.31 -35.58 61.52
C ASP A 674 63.78 -35.99 60.13
N GLU A 675 64.61 -36.70 59.36
CA GLU A 675 64.25 -37.17 58.01
C GLU A 675 63.10 -38.21 58.01
N ALA A 676 62.80 -38.84 59.15
CA ALA A 676 61.71 -39.82 59.26
C ALA A 676 60.33 -39.15 59.34
N GLY A 677 60.26 -37.82 59.49
CA GLY A 677 59.05 -37.03 59.30
C GLY A 677 58.24 -36.72 60.55
N THR A 678 57.11 -36.04 60.35
CA THR A 678 56.24 -35.50 61.41
C THR A 678 55.66 -36.58 62.32
N ASP A 679 55.19 -37.71 61.77
CA ASP A 679 54.59 -38.78 62.56
C ASP A 679 55.60 -39.40 63.55
N ASN A 680 56.84 -39.57 63.11
CA ASN A 680 57.93 -40.05 63.96
C ASN A 680 58.29 -39.03 65.05
N MET A 681 58.32 -37.73 64.72
CA MET A 681 58.58 -36.68 65.70
C MET A 681 57.49 -36.62 66.78
N VAL A 682 56.21 -36.70 66.39
CA VAL A 682 55.07 -36.74 67.32
C VAL A 682 55.19 -37.96 68.24
N LYS A 683 55.49 -39.14 67.69
CA LYS A 683 55.69 -40.36 68.48
C LYS A 683 56.84 -40.22 69.49
N ARG A 684 57.99 -39.66 69.08
CA ARG A 684 59.12 -39.43 70.00
C ARG A 684 58.79 -38.45 71.12
N ALA A 685 58.04 -37.39 70.82
CA ALA A 685 57.58 -36.44 71.83
C ALA A 685 56.60 -37.11 72.81
N ASP A 686 55.70 -37.96 72.33
CA ASP A 686 54.78 -38.74 73.16
C ASP A 686 55.50 -39.76 74.05
N ASP A 687 56.46 -40.51 73.49
CA ASP A 687 57.32 -41.43 74.26
C ASP A 687 58.11 -40.69 75.35
N ALA A 688 58.57 -39.46 75.08
CA ALA A 688 59.23 -38.61 76.07
C ALA A 688 58.26 -38.13 77.15
N LEU A 689 57.05 -37.71 76.79
CA LEU A 689 56.01 -37.34 77.74
C LEU A 689 55.63 -38.53 78.65
N TYR A 690 55.54 -39.72 78.07
CA TYR A 690 55.29 -40.95 78.81
C TYR A 690 56.40 -41.24 79.84
N ARG A 691 57.67 -41.10 79.44
CA ARG A 691 58.81 -41.19 80.38
C ARG A 691 58.69 -40.15 81.50
N ALA A 692 58.34 -38.91 81.18
CA ALA A 692 58.17 -37.85 82.16
C ALA A 692 57.12 -38.23 83.22
N LYS A 693 55.98 -38.78 82.76
CA LYS A 693 54.89 -39.26 83.63
C LYS A 693 55.29 -40.46 84.50
N GLN A 694 56.11 -41.38 84.00
CA GLN A 694 56.58 -42.55 84.77
C GLN A 694 57.69 -42.21 85.76
N SER A 695 58.60 -41.29 85.42
CA SER A 695 59.77 -40.99 86.22
C SER A 695 59.50 -40.05 87.40
N GLY A 696 58.23 -39.71 87.67
CA GLY A 696 57.82 -38.90 88.83
C GLY A 696 57.05 -37.63 88.49
N ARG A 697 56.68 -37.42 87.22
CA ARG A 697 55.89 -36.27 86.74
C ARG A 697 56.59 -34.92 86.94
N ASN A 698 55.89 -33.83 86.60
CA ASN A 698 56.35 -32.45 86.75
C ASN A 698 57.78 -32.23 86.23
N ARG A 699 58.05 -32.69 85.01
CA ARG A 699 59.39 -32.65 84.40
C ARG A 699 59.32 -32.58 82.88
N VAL A 700 60.49 -32.37 82.29
CA VAL A 700 60.69 -32.34 80.84
C VAL A 700 61.61 -33.48 80.46
N GLU A 701 61.21 -34.31 79.50
CA GLU A 701 62.02 -35.35 78.88
C GLU A 701 62.15 -35.07 77.37
N LYS A 702 63.22 -35.54 76.74
CA LYS A 702 63.44 -35.45 75.29
C LYS A 702 63.83 -36.78 74.67
#